data_AF-A0A3S1ATU7-F1
#
_entry.id   AF-A0A3S1ATU7-F1
#
_cell.length_a   1.000
_cell.length_b   1.000
_cell.length_c   1.000
_cell.angle_alpha   90.00
_cell.angle_beta   90.00
_cell.angle_gamma   90.00
#
_symmetry.space_group_name_H-M   'P 1'
#
loop_
_entity.id
_entity.type
_entity.pdbx_description
1 polymer ?
#
loop_
_entity_poly.entity_id
_entity_poly.type
_entity_poly.pdbx_seq_one_letter_code
_entity_poly.pdbx_strand_id
1 'polypeptide(L)'
;MNDKQSSEPTQSDTKAVEIGGEKQQTQSHKLFPIVGIVASAGGLEAFTQLLEHLPIDTGMAFVLIQHLDPNHESLLTEILGKTTQMPVHEAHSGIAIEPNQVYIIPPNAKMTLEQGMLQLVPREKVEGRYRPGDAFLNSLAAEQGNKAISVVLSGSDADGTMGTQAIKAAGGITFAQSETSAQFREMPSIAIATGHVDFILSPQKIAEELAKIALYPNFTRSAISPTVEPPIESQDALLQVFSLLQITTGVDFSRYKQTTLKRRLDRRMMLYNLERLEDYVEYLQNHPAEVQALYHEILINVTSFFRDSNAYQALKEKVFPSIVKGKSMQLPIRIWVTGCATGQEVYSIAICLLEFLEDVISKPAIQIFATDINEIGIEKARSGIYKQNEIADISPERLRRFFIEVEGGYQISKSIREQCIFARQNLISDPPFSNLDLITCRNLLIYLDSGLQKQLMTIFHYSLKPTGFLMLGNSESAGEFSDLFALVDRRNKIYSKKLVPTNLNFNFSSGNYPIARVNPDKKMSEKSWDINDLHKEADQIVLNRYAPVGVLISDNMDILQFRGDTSFYLRPAPGQPSFNLLKMARKGLLEELRTAIHQSKRLDVSVRKENLQIEGSVPPRKVNIEVIPVKTPLAVETRYFLVLFEDAPLLPAQTVITPENQEQGDIVSEIVRLKQELVAAKHELALTQEYLESMILEQEATTQDLKVANEEILSSNEELQSTNEELQTAKEEVQATNEELKTTNEELQSRNLELHHVNNDLLNLLSSVNIPILILANDLRIRRFTPTAQQLLNLIPTDVGRPFSDIRSTINVPNLESLLLEVIDTLNIKELEVQDQQGHWYNLRIRPYKTASNQIDGVVIVLMDIDAIKRIAQQVEQSRNYAEAIVETVPQPLVVIDSSLRVVTANQAFYQTFQSTSALTEEKLIFELGNGEWNIPNLITLLEEIFLKNTQLHDFEVESVFEKIGYRIMLLNGCKIIQQDNEPMILLAIQDITQQKQFAAERAKLLSQEQSARLQAEVSNRAKDEFLSILSHELRNPLNAMLGWSQLLRTQSLRADKISQGLEVIERCARAQSQLIEDLLDISRITTGKLRLKNSLIDLVPLIGLTLEVVRLSAEAKNIQIVSDLQSGIGKVLGDLDRLQQILWNLFSNAVKFTPEGGRIEVTLKRVDSQAEI
;
A
#
# COMPACT_ATOMS: atom_id res chain seq x y z
N MET A 1 44.63 -62.95 -35.51
CA MET A 1 44.98 -61.52 -35.57
C MET A 1 44.10 -60.83 -34.54
N ASN A 2 44.41 -60.85 -33.23
CA ASN A 2 45.60 -60.31 -32.52
C ASN A 2 45.58 -58.77 -32.52
N ASP A 3 45.72 -58.07 -31.38
CA ASP A 3 45.89 -58.52 -29.98
C ASP A 3 45.46 -57.41 -28.98
N LYS A 4 45.09 -57.81 -27.75
CA LYS A 4 45.26 -57.17 -26.40
C LYS A 4 45.34 -55.63 -26.26
N GLN A 5 44.85 -54.95 -25.21
CA GLN A 5 44.21 -55.21 -23.89
C GLN A 5 43.92 -53.81 -23.25
N SER A 6 43.38 -53.54 -22.05
CA SER A 6 42.48 -54.12 -21.01
C SER A 6 42.30 -52.99 -19.95
N SER A 7 41.30 -52.87 -19.07
CA SER A 7 40.12 -53.65 -18.66
C SER A 7 39.24 -52.69 -17.82
N GLU A 8 37.95 -52.45 -18.09
CA GLU A 8 36.73 -53.30 -17.94
C GLU A 8 35.91 -52.98 -16.65
N PRO A 9 34.58 -53.27 -16.56
CA PRO A 9 33.62 -52.17 -16.48
C PRO A 9 32.37 -52.45 -15.57
N THR A 10 31.17 -52.13 -16.09
CA THR A 10 29.80 -52.66 -15.81
C THR A 10 28.85 -51.84 -14.92
N GLN A 11 27.56 -52.19 -14.99
CA GLN A 11 26.38 -51.37 -14.65
C GLN A 11 25.43 -52.06 -13.65
N SER A 12 24.35 -51.33 -13.30
CA SER A 12 23.03 -51.79 -12.80
C SER A 12 22.87 -52.31 -11.36
N ASP A 13 22.22 -51.45 -10.56
CA ASP A 13 20.98 -51.70 -9.80
C ASP A 13 20.89 -52.60 -8.55
N THR A 14 20.49 -51.92 -7.48
CA THR A 14 19.56 -52.29 -6.38
C THR A 14 20.05 -52.95 -5.08
N LYS A 15 19.43 -52.43 -3.99
CA LYS A 15 19.30 -52.92 -2.61
C LYS A 15 20.45 -52.70 -1.61
N ALA A 16 20.16 -51.72 -0.73
CA ALA A 16 20.58 -51.50 0.65
C ALA A 16 21.32 -52.62 1.41
N VAL A 17 22.29 -52.18 2.24
CA VAL A 17 22.35 -52.48 3.68
C VAL A 17 23.18 -51.41 4.42
N GLU A 18 22.88 -51.26 5.70
CA GLU A 18 23.55 -50.54 6.81
C GLU A 18 24.90 -49.81 6.56
N ILE A 19 24.96 -48.54 6.98
CA ILE A 19 26.21 -47.86 7.32
C ILE A 19 26.26 -47.71 8.85
N GLY A 20 27.22 -48.40 9.49
CA GLY A 20 27.56 -48.18 10.90
C GLY A 20 28.24 -46.82 11.08
N GLY A 21 27.84 -46.05 12.08
CA GLY A 21 28.27 -44.65 12.21
C GLY A 21 29.59 -44.45 12.96
N GLU A 22 30.50 -43.69 12.34
CA GLU A 22 31.50 -42.93 13.08
C GLU A 22 30.94 -41.53 13.41
N LYS A 23 31.09 -41.09 14.66
CA LYS A 23 30.59 -39.79 15.11
C LYS A 23 31.56 -38.66 14.75
N GLN A 24 31.41 -38.07 13.57
CA GLN A 24 31.90 -36.71 13.37
C GLN A 24 31.08 -35.76 14.25
N GLN A 25 31.74 -35.16 15.25
CA GLN A 25 31.14 -34.14 16.10
C GLN A 25 30.99 -32.84 15.30
N THR A 26 29.77 -32.50 14.91
CA THR A 26 29.44 -31.15 14.44
C THR A 26 29.71 -30.16 15.57
N GLN A 27 30.82 -29.42 15.49
CA GLN A 27 31.09 -28.33 16.43
C GLN A 27 30.03 -27.24 16.23
N SER A 28 29.29 -26.93 17.29
CA SER A 28 28.35 -25.82 17.29
C SER A 28 29.13 -24.50 17.30
N HIS A 29 29.18 -23.81 16.16
CA HIS A 29 29.73 -22.46 16.08
C HIS A 29 29.02 -21.56 17.11
N LYS A 30 29.78 -20.91 18.00
CA LYS A 30 29.25 -19.95 18.96
C LYS A 30 28.93 -18.65 18.20
N LEU A 31 27.67 -18.21 18.20
CA LEU A 31 27.31 -16.93 17.59
C LEU A 31 27.68 -15.76 18.53
N PHE A 32 28.63 -14.93 18.09
CA PHE A 32 29.04 -13.67 18.71
C PHE A 32 28.87 -12.50 17.71
N PRO A 33 28.87 -11.23 18.14
CA PRO A 33 28.67 -10.11 17.22
C PRO A 33 29.84 -9.88 16.25
N ILE A 34 29.52 -9.49 15.01
CA ILE A 34 30.51 -9.19 13.98
C ILE A 34 30.23 -7.80 13.41
N VAL A 35 31.26 -6.94 13.44
CA VAL A 35 31.21 -5.54 13.01
C VAL A 35 31.88 -5.39 11.66
N GLY A 36 31.10 -5.17 10.61
CA GLY A 36 31.61 -4.80 9.30
C GLY A 36 31.83 -3.29 9.20
N ILE A 37 33.09 -2.88 9.05
CA ILE A 37 33.50 -1.47 9.00
C ILE A 37 33.91 -1.15 7.56
N VAL A 38 33.20 -0.22 6.92
CA VAL A 38 33.41 0.16 5.51
C VAL A 38 33.93 1.59 5.42
N ALA A 39 34.98 1.81 4.63
CA ALA A 39 35.53 3.12 4.35
C ALA A 39 36.12 3.20 2.93
N SER A 40 36.47 4.40 2.48
CA SER A 40 37.10 4.64 1.17
C SER A 40 38.18 5.72 1.31
N ALA A 41 38.09 6.84 0.58
CA ALA A 41 38.96 7.99 0.76
C ALA A 41 38.96 8.50 2.23
N GLY A 42 40.16 8.65 2.81
CA GLY A 42 40.35 9.00 4.23
C GLY A 42 40.07 7.89 5.23
N GLY A 43 39.73 6.67 4.77
CA GLY A 43 39.36 5.55 5.64
C GLY A 43 40.43 5.16 6.68
N LEU A 44 41.72 5.24 6.34
CA LEU A 44 42.82 4.90 7.25
C LEU A 44 42.79 5.72 8.55
N GLU A 45 42.56 7.03 8.47
CA GLU A 45 42.53 7.90 9.64
C GLU A 45 41.31 7.57 10.53
N ALA A 46 40.15 7.31 9.91
CA ALA A 46 38.93 6.93 10.61
C ALA A 46 39.04 5.53 11.27
N PHE A 47 39.67 4.55 10.60
CA PHE A 47 39.99 3.24 11.19
C PHE A 47 40.96 3.38 12.37
N THR A 48 41.98 4.24 12.25
CA THR A 48 42.97 4.49 13.30
C THR A 48 42.28 5.05 14.55
N GLN A 49 41.52 6.14 14.41
CA GLN A 49 40.78 6.77 15.52
C GLN A 49 39.76 5.82 16.16
N LEU A 50 39.11 4.95 15.37
CA LEU A 50 38.14 3.97 15.86
C LEU A 50 38.82 2.85 16.67
N LEU A 51 39.93 2.29 16.16
CA LEU A 51 40.64 1.16 16.79
C LEU A 51 41.50 1.58 18.00
N GLU A 52 41.95 2.82 18.07
CA GLU A 52 42.67 3.39 19.22
C GLU A 52 41.80 3.48 20.48
N HIS A 53 40.49 3.70 20.32
CA HIS A 53 39.53 3.88 21.41
C HIS A 53 38.73 2.61 21.75
N LEU A 54 39.05 1.47 21.13
CA LEU A 54 38.27 0.23 21.20
C LEU A 54 38.89 -0.78 22.20
N PRO A 55 38.13 -1.26 23.21
CA PRO A 55 38.64 -2.25 24.16
C PRO A 55 39.05 -3.58 23.52
N ILE A 56 40.01 -4.27 24.16
CA ILE A 56 40.56 -5.55 23.71
C ILE A 56 39.66 -6.76 23.98
N ASP A 57 38.58 -6.58 24.74
CA ASP A 57 37.76 -7.64 25.33
C ASP A 57 36.25 -7.52 25.04
N THR A 58 35.88 -6.79 23.97
CA THR A 58 34.47 -6.56 23.56
C THR A 58 33.67 -7.82 23.23
N GLY A 59 34.32 -8.96 22.97
CA GLY A 59 33.67 -10.19 22.54
C GLY A 59 33.07 -10.13 21.12
N MET A 60 33.42 -9.09 20.34
CA MET A 60 33.04 -8.94 18.94
C MET A 60 34.23 -9.20 18.02
N ALA A 61 33.99 -9.49 16.75
CA ALA A 61 35.04 -9.45 15.72
C ALA A 61 34.84 -8.24 14.79
N PHE A 62 35.95 -7.67 14.30
CA PHE A 62 35.94 -6.47 13.46
C PHE A 62 36.46 -6.83 12.06
N VAL A 63 35.72 -6.47 11.01
CA VAL A 63 36.08 -6.76 9.62
C VAL A 63 36.12 -5.45 8.84
N LEU A 64 37.32 -5.00 8.48
CA LEU A 64 37.58 -3.74 7.79
C LEU A 64 37.62 -3.97 6.29
N ILE A 65 36.80 -3.20 5.58
CA ILE A 65 36.73 -3.18 4.12
C ILE A 65 37.06 -1.78 3.64
N GLN A 66 38.11 -1.66 2.82
CA GLN A 66 38.47 -0.44 2.13
C GLN A 66 38.56 -0.70 0.63
N HIS A 67 38.18 0.29 -0.19
CA HIS A 67 38.43 0.22 -1.62
C HIS A 67 39.94 0.42 -1.89
N LEU A 68 40.62 -0.68 -2.23
CA LEU A 68 42.06 -0.71 -2.53
C LEU A 68 42.30 -0.76 -4.05
N ASP A 69 43.35 -0.08 -4.53
CA ASP A 69 43.79 -0.18 -5.92
C ASP A 69 44.32 -1.60 -6.20
N PRO A 70 43.89 -2.28 -7.29
CA PRO A 70 44.35 -3.63 -7.62
C PRO A 70 45.87 -3.81 -7.80
N ASN A 71 46.62 -2.73 -8.01
CA ASN A 71 48.06 -2.77 -8.29
C ASN A 71 48.94 -2.33 -7.11
N HIS A 72 48.37 -2.03 -5.93
CA HIS A 72 49.13 -1.54 -4.78
C HIS A 72 49.12 -2.55 -3.61
N GLU A 73 50.29 -2.92 -3.10
CA GLU A 73 50.40 -3.73 -1.89
C GLU A 73 49.90 -2.94 -0.67
N SER A 74 49.14 -3.59 0.21
CA SER A 74 48.40 -2.92 1.28
C SER A 74 49.16 -2.97 2.60
N LEU A 75 49.73 -1.83 3.01
CA LEU A 75 50.39 -1.68 4.32
C LEU A 75 49.42 -1.54 5.51
N LEU A 76 48.09 -1.66 5.29
CA LEU A 76 47.07 -1.46 6.33
C LEU A 76 47.28 -2.37 7.55
N THR A 77 47.62 -3.64 7.33
CA THR A 77 47.85 -4.64 8.40
C THR A 77 49.01 -4.22 9.32
N GLU A 78 50.10 -3.70 8.74
CA GLU A 78 51.25 -3.20 9.50
C GLU A 78 50.99 -1.86 10.22
N ILE A 79 50.09 -1.03 9.69
CA ILE A 79 49.80 0.29 10.29
C ILE A 79 48.83 0.12 11.44
N LEU A 80 47.69 -0.55 11.21
CA LEU A 80 46.64 -0.74 12.23
C LEU A 80 47.10 -1.71 13.34
N GLY A 81 47.97 -2.68 13.02
CA GLY A 81 48.65 -3.53 14.02
C GLY A 81 49.64 -2.80 14.94
N LYS A 82 49.87 -1.49 14.74
CA LYS A 82 50.59 -0.62 15.67
C LYS A 82 49.65 0.29 16.48
N THR A 83 48.36 0.36 16.11
CA THR A 83 47.33 1.21 16.73
C THR A 83 46.56 0.48 17.82
N THR A 84 46.26 -0.80 17.63
CA THR A 84 45.48 -1.62 18.59
C THR A 84 46.28 -2.80 19.12
N GLN A 85 45.89 -3.32 20.28
CA GLN A 85 46.44 -4.54 20.88
C GLN A 85 45.65 -5.80 20.47
N MET A 86 44.50 -5.66 19.81
CA MET A 86 43.82 -6.79 19.15
C MET A 86 44.68 -7.25 17.96
N PRO A 87 44.90 -8.56 17.74
CA PRO A 87 45.64 -9.03 16.58
C PRO A 87 44.93 -8.66 15.26
N VAL A 88 45.75 -8.27 14.28
CA VAL A 88 45.28 -7.79 12.97
C VAL A 88 45.72 -8.78 11.89
N HIS A 89 44.76 -9.30 11.14
CA HIS A 89 44.93 -10.35 10.14
C HIS A 89 44.46 -9.89 8.76
N GLU A 90 45.21 -10.21 7.71
CA GLU A 90 44.74 -10.13 6.33
C GLU A 90 43.88 -11.37 6.02
N ALA A 91 42.68 -11.17 5.46
CA ALA A 91 41.72 -12.24 5.26
C ALA A 91 42.08 -13.13 4.06
N HIS A 92 42.09 -14.44 4.26
CA HIS A 92 42.22 -15.45 3.19
C HIS A 92 40.99 -16.36 3.16
N SER A 93 40.67 -16.96 2.00
CA SER A 93 39.46 -17.79 1.88
C SER A 93 39.50 -18.96 2.88
N GLY A 94 38.38 -19.21 3.54
CA GLY A 94 38.23 -20.25 4.56
C GLY A 94 38.78 -19.90 5.95
N ILE A 95 39.26 -18.67 6.20
CA ILE A 95 39.60 -18.25 7.57
C ILE A 95 38.32 -18.14 8.42
N ALA A 96 38.30 -18.80 9.57
CA ALA A 96 37.23 -18.66 10.55
C ALA A 96 37.38 -17.35 11.33
N ILE A 97 36.26 -16.68 11.60
CA ILE A 97 36.24 -15.47 12.42
C ILE A 97 36.25 -15.85 13.92
N GLU A 98 37.08 -15.18 14.72
CA GLU A 98 37.12 -15.30 16.18
C GLU A 98 36.87 -13.94 16.87
N PRO A 99 36.34 -13.91 18.11
CA PRO A 99 36.16 -12.68 18.89
C PRO A 99 37.49 -12.00 19.25
N ASN A 100 37.44 -10.68 19.44
CA ASN A 100 38.57 -9.80 19.77
C ASN A 100 39.70 -9.77 18.71
N GLN A 101 39.36 -10.11 17.46
CA GLN A 101 40.25 -10.08 16.30
C GLN A 101 39.83 -9.01 15.29
N VAL A 102 40.80 -8.51 14.53
CA VAL A 102 40.60 -7.54 13.45
C VAL A 102 41.01 -8.18 12.11
N TYR A 103 40.11 -8.23 11.13
CA TYR A 103 40.33 -8.79 9.80
C TYR A 103 40.28 -7.70 8.74
N ILE A 104 41.20 -7.72 7.76
CA ILE A 104 41.30 -6.73 6.68
C ILE A 104 41.12 -7.43 5.33
N ILE A 105 40.33 -6.85 4.43
CA ILE A 105 40.17 -7.35 3.06
C ILE A 105 41.48 -7.19 2.25
N PRO A 106 41.98 -8.25 1.56
CA PRO A 106 43.14 -8.13 0.67
C PRO A 106 42.77 -7.40 -0.64
N PRO A 107 43.76 -6.81 -1.34
CA PRO A 107 43.52 -6.12 -2.61
C PRO A 107 42.93 -7.04 -3.68
N ASN A 108 42.11 -6.47 -4.57
CA ASN A 108 41.53 -7.13 -5.75
C ASN A 108 40.63 -8.37 -5.48
N ALA A 109 40.20 -8.62 -4.23
CA ALA A 109 39.30 -9.71 -3.87
C ALA A 109 37.92 -9.19 -3.39
N LYS A 110 36.86 -9.94 -3.70
CA LYS A 110 35.50 -9.78 -3.17
C LYS A 110 35.35 -10.73 -2.00
N MET A 111 34.97 -10.22 -0.83
CA MET A 111 34.85 -10.97 0.41
C MET A 111 33.39 -11.10 0.86
N THR A 112 32.99 -12.28 1.31
CA THR A 112 31.67 -12.60 1.86
C THR A 112 31.78 -13.55 3.05
N LEU A 113 30.86 -13.48 4.00
CA LEU A 113 30.74 -14.43 5.11
C LEU A 113 29.89 -15.63 4.70
N GLU A 114 30.38 -16.85 4.95
CA GLU A 114 29.60 -18.09 4.83
C GLU A 114 30.05 -19.13 5.87
N GLN A 115 29.11 -19.58 6.70
CA GLN A 115 29.28 -20.56 7.79
C GLN A 115 30.35 -20.13 8.82
N GLY A 116 30.37 -18.84 9.17
CA GLY A 116 31.37 -18.27 10.09
C GLY A 116 32.79 -18.13 9.52
N MET A 117 32.97 -18.41 8.22
CA MET A 117 34.25 -18.30 7.51
C MET A 117 34.19 -17.19 6.45
N LEU A 118 35.28 -16.43 6.30
CA LEU A 118 35.41 -15.47 5.20
C LEU A 118 35.75 -16.23 3.91
N GLN A 119 34.88 -16.12 2.91
CA GLN A 119 35.11 -16.63 1.56
C GLN A 119 35.53 -15.47 0.65
N LEU A 120 36.57 -15.71 -0.16
CA LEU A 120 37.16 -14.70 -1.04
C LEU A 120 37.14 -15.18 -2.50
N VAL A 121 36.56 -14.35 -3.36
CA VAL A 121 36.42 -14.59 -4.79
C VAL A 121 37.19 -13.52 -5.57
N PRO A 122 37.95 -13.85 -6.63
CA PRO A 122 38.62 -12.85 -7.46
C PRO A 122 37.65 -11.82 -8.04
N ARG A 123 38.09 -10.56 -8.19
CA ARG A 123 37.28 -9.49 -8.80
C ARG A 123 36.86 -9.84 -10.23
N GLU A 124 35.55 -10.04 -10.42
CA GLU A 124 34.94 -10.28 -11.73
C GLU A 124 35.01 -9.04 -12.64
N LYS A 125 35.24 -9.25 -13.94
CA LYS A 125 35.22 -8.19 -14.96
C LYS A 125 33.81 -8.00 -15.52
N VAL A 126 32.95 -7.34 -14.74
CA VAL A 126 31.57 -6.97 -15.12
C VAL A 126 31.49 -5.44 -15.28
N GLU A 127 30.62 -4.94 -16.15
CA GLU A 127 30.46 -3.50 -16.46
C GLU A 127 29.88 -2.63 -15.31
N GLY A 128 29.75 -3.18 -14.10
CA GLY A 128 29.25 -2.50 -12.91
C GLY A 128 30.33 -1.85 -12.05
N ARG A 129 29.95 -0.91 -11.17
CA ARG A 129 30.86 -0.36 -10.15
C ARG A 129 31.20 -1.43 -9.11
N TYR A 130 32.49 -1.60 -8.83
CA TYR A 130 32.99 -2.56 -7.85
C TYR A 130 32.71 -2.09 -6.42
N ARG A 131 31.97 -2.88 -5.63
CA ARG A 131 31.49 -2.55 -4.28
C ARG A 131 31.73 -3.68 -3.27
N PRO A 132 32.96 -3.84 -2.75
CA PRO A 132 33.26 -4.87 -1.74
C PRO A 132 32.53 -4.67 -0.40
N GLY A 133 32.25 -3.43 0.01
CA GLY A 133 31.58 -3.12 1.28
C GLY A 133 30.12 -3.60 1.31
N ASP A 134 29.33 -3.20 0.30
CA ASP A 134 27.97 -3.68 0.10
C ASP A 134 27.94 -5.21 0.00
N ALA A 135 28.88 -5.83 -0.72
CA ALA A 135 28.93 -7.28 -0.88
C ALA A 135 29.13 -8.02 0.46
N PHE A 136 30.10 -7.59 1.28
CA PHE A 136 30.32 -8.21 2.58
C PHE A 136 29.16 -7.96 3.54
N LEU A 137 28.73 -6.71 3.71
CA LEU A 137 27.66 -6.36 4.65
C LEU A 137 26.33 -7.06 4.33
N ASN A 138 26.01 -7.31 3.05
CA ASN A 138 24.86 -8.13 2.66
C ASN A 138 24.99 -9.59 3.14
N SER A 139 26.17 -10.21 3.00
CA SER A 139 26.40 -11.58 3.51
C SER A 139 26.39 -11.65 5.05
N LEU A 140 26.96 -10.64 5.72
CA LEU A 140 26.93 -10.49 7.17
C LEU A 140 25.49 -10.33 7.69
N ALA A 141 24.65 -9.54 7.01
CA ALA A 141 23.23 -9.40 7.32
C ALA A 141 22.46 -10.73 7.22
N ALA A 142 22.76 -11.52 6.18
CA ALA A 142 22.10 -12.78 5.91
C ALA A 142 22.46 -13.88 6.93
N GLU A 143 23.68 -13.90 7.44
CA GLU A 143 24.14 -14.92 8.40
C GLU A 143 23.94 -14.51 9.87
N GLN A 144 24.40 -13.32 10.28
CA GLN A 144 24.43 -12.92 11.69
C GLN A 144 23.16 -12.18 12.15
N GLY A 145 22.29 -11.74 11.25
CA GLY A 145 20.98 -11.21 11.60
C GLY A 145 21.02 -9.98 12.51
N ASN A 146 20.66 -10.14 13.79
CA ASN A 146 20.74 -9.08 14.81
C ASN A 146 22.13 -8.90 15.43
N LYS A 147 23.04 -9.86 15.24
CA LYS A 147 24.45 -9.80 15.68
C LYS A 147 25.37 -9.17 14.64
N ALA A 148 24.84 -8.84 13.46
CA ALA A 148 25.51 -7.99 12.49
C ALA A 148 25.53 -6.53 12.98
N ILE A 149 26.67 -5.85 12.85
CA ILE A 149 26.78 -4.40 12.99
C ILE A 149 27.45 -3.85 11.74
N SER A 150 26.96 -2.72 11.22
CA SER A 150 27.66 -1.95 10.18
C SER A 150 28.15 -0.62 10.71
N VAL A 151 29.36 -0.23 10.29
CA VAL A 151 29.96 1.08 10.57
C VAL A 151 30.44 1.67 9.24
N VAL A 152 29.82 2.76 8.80
CA VAL A 152 30.20 3.49 7.58
C VAL A 152 31.04 4.71 7.97
N LEU A 153 32.29 4.74 7.53
CA LEU A 153 33.27 5.80 7.82
C LEU A 153 33.54 6.69 6.61
N SER A 154 34.51 7.60 6.72
CA SER A 154 34.97 8.51 5.67
C SER A 154 35.15 7.82 4.30
N GLY A 155 34.63 8.46 3.26
CA GLY A 155 34.73 7.99 1.88
C GLY A 155 34.07 8.91 0.85
N SER A 156 34.41 8.69 -0.43
CA SER A 156 33.99 9.49 -1.59
C SER A 156 33.19 8.66 -2.61
N ASP A 157 32.41 7.70 -2.13
CA ASP A 157 31.55 6.83 -2.94
C ASP A 157 30.39 6.30 -2.08
N ALA A 158 29.58 5.37 -2.61
CA ALA A 158 28.36 4.88 -1.95
C ALA A 158 28.51 3.46 -1.37
N ASP A 159 29.71 2.86 -1.38
CA ASP A 159 29.92 1.48 -0.94
C ASP A 159 29.62 1.30 0.56
N GLY A 160 28.93 0.22 0.90
CA GLY A 160 28.37 -0.01 2.23
C GLY A 160 26.96 0.56 2.46
N THR A 161 26.44 1.44 1.60
CA THR A 161 25.08 2.01 1.76
C THR A 161 23.98 0.95 1.71
N MET A 162 24.01 0.07 0.70
CA MET A 162 23.02 -0.99 0.53
C MET A 162 23.25 -2.10 1.57
N GLY A 163 24.50 -2.33 1.94
CA GLY A 163 24.91 -3.20 3.04
C GLY A 163 24.33 -2.77 4.39
N THR A 164 24.41 -1.48 4.71
CA THR A 164 23.80 -0.89 5.92
C THR A 164 22.28 -1.03 5.92
N GLN A 165 21.62 -0.80 4.78
CA GLN A 165 20.17 -1.06 4.64
C GLN A 165 19.84 -2.54 4.87
N ALA A 166 20.64 -3.47 4.35
CA ALA A 166 20.46 -4.91 4.56
C ALA A 166 20.64 -5.30 6.03
N ILE A 167 21.62 -4.73 6.74
CA ILE A 167 21.81 -4.96 8.17
C ILE A 167 20.67 -4.36 9.00
N LYS A 168 20.14 -3.17 8.66
CA LYS A 168 18.93 -2.59 9.29
C LYS A 168 17.68 -3.44 9.02
N ALA A 169 17.53 -4.02 7.83
CA ALA A 169 16.44 -4.95 7.49
C ALA A 169 16.55 -6.27 8.27
N ALA A 170 17.74 -6.87 8.27
CA ALA A 170 18.09 -8.01 9.13
C ALA A 170 17.99 -7.65 10.62
N GLY A 171 17.97 -6.36 10.97
CA GLY A 171 17.76 -5.81 12.30
C GLY A 171 18.99 -5.92 13.21
N GLY A 172 20.18 -5.93 12.62
CA GLY A 172 21.43 -5.57 13.29
C GLY A 172 21.53 -4.05 13.51
N ILE A 173 22.65 -3.56 14.04
CA ILE A 173 22.86 -2.14 14.41
C ILE A 173 23.64 -1.39 13.31
N THR A 174 23.33 -0.11 13.09
CA THR A 174 23.92 0.70 12.00
C THR A 174 24.49 2.04 12.49
N PHE A 175 25.78 2.26 12.23
CA PHE A 175 26.51 3.49 12.53
C PHE A 175 26.99 4.18 11.25
N ALA A 176 27.00 5.51 11.26
CA ALA A 176 27.74 6.31 10.28
C ALA A 176 28.58 7.39 10.98
N GLN A 177 29.73 7.71 10.38
CA GLN A 177 30.58 8.80 10.84
C GLN A 177 29.90 10.15 10.63
N SER A 178 29.86 10.99 11.68
CA SER A 178 29.29 12.33 11.60
C SER A 178 30.06 13.19 10.59
N GLU A 179 29.33 13.90 9.72
CA GLU A 179 29.89 14.73 8.63
C GLU A 179 30.91 15.77 9.11
N THR A 180 30.77 16.28 10.34
CA THR A 180 31.72 17.22 10.94
C THR A 180 33.07 16.60 11.28
N SER A 181 33.13 15.26 11.39
CA SER A 181 34.33 14.48 11.70
C SER A 181 34.88 13.67 10.52
N ALA A 182 34.14 13.54 9.42
CA ALA A 182 34.56 12.80 8.25
C ALA A 182 35.44 13.67 7.33
N GLN A 183 36.63 13.16 6.95
CA GLN A 183 37.53 13.82 6.00
C GLN A 183 36.90 13.90 4.60
N PHE A 184 36.26 12.81 4.18
CA PHE A 184 35.41 12.73 2.98
C PHE A 184 33.98 12.39 3.42
N ARG A 185 33.06 13.34 3.21
CA ARG A 185 31.70 13.33 3.78
C ARG A 185 30.68 12.53 2.97
N GLU A 186 30.96 12.25 1.70
CA GLU A 186 29.98 11.71 0.76
C GLU A 186 29.48 10.33 1.20
N MET A 187 30.38 9.40 1.54
CA MET A 187 30.02 8.04 1.95
C MET A 187 29.13 8.02 3.22
N PRO A 188 29.49 8.68 4.34
CA PRO A 188 28.59 8.78 5.48
C PRO A 188 27.29 9.53 5.17
N SER A 189 27.36 10.65 4.44
CA SER A 189 26.17 11.47 4.12
C SER A 189 25.16 10.70 3.27
N ILE A 190 25.62 9.92 2.27
CA ILE A 190 24.77 9.04 1.45
C ILE A 190 24.11 7.97 2.32
N ALA A 191 24.85 7.33 3.24
CA ALA A 191 24.30 6.34 4.17
C ALA A 191 23.25 6.95 5.12
N ILE A 192 23.55 8.09 5.74
CA ILE A 192 22.65 8.87 6.61
C ILE A 192 21.38 9.28 5.84
N ALA A 193 21.54 9.78 4.62
CA ALA A 193 20.46 10.24 3.76
C ALA A 193 19.53 9.13 3.26
N THR A 194 19.79 7.86 3.59
CA THR A 194 18.83 6.75 3.42
C THR A 194 17.84 6.63 4.56
N GLY A 195 18.11 7.19 5.75
CA GLY A 195 17.31 6.99 6.96
C GLY A 195 17.48 5.62 7.63
N HIS A 196 18.47 4.81 7.24
CA HIS A 196 18.70 3.46 7.78
C HIS A 196 19.89 3.36 8.76
N VAL A 197 20.42 4.51 9.20
CA VAL A 197 21.48 4.65 10.22
C VAL A 197 20.84 4.93 11.58
N ASP A 198 21.16 4.15 12.62
CA ASP A 198 20.70 4.42 13.99
C ASP A 198 21.53 5.53 14.67
N PHE A 199 22.86 5.50 14.49
CA PHE A 199 23.80 6.35 15.23
C PHE A 199 24.71 7.16 14.30
N ILE A 200 24.77 8.48 14.51
CA ILE A 200 25.60 9.42 13.75
C ILE A 200 26.63 10.05 14.70
N LEU A 201 27.87 9.55 14.68
CA LEU A 201 28.86 9.77 15.74
C LEU A 201 30.28 9.98 15.19
N SER A 202 31.21 10.52 15.97
CA SER A 202 32.64 10.53 15.62
C SER A 202 33.26 9.14 15.85
N PRO A 203 34.39 8.76 15.21
CA PRO A 203 34.99 7.42 15.35
C PRO A 203 35.25 7.00 16.80
N GLN A 204 35.78 7.91 17.63
CA GLN A 204 35.90 7.72 19.09
C GLN A 204 34.55 7.32 19.72
N LYS A 205 33.48 8.07 19.46
CA LYS A 205 32.17 7.80 20.06
C LYS A 205 31.54 6.51 19.52
N ILE A 206 31.85 6.11 18.29
CA ILE A 206 31.46 4.80 17.76
C ILE A 206 32.17 3.69 18.55
N ALA A 207 33.47 3.83 18.88
CA ALA A 207 34.16 2.89 19.77
C ALA A 207 33.52 2.84 21.17
N GLU A 208 33.21 4.00 21.76
CA GLU A 208 32.55 4.11 23.07
C GLU A 208 31.16 3.45 23.09
N GLU A 209 30.33 3.61 22.05
CA GLU A 209 29.03 2.92 21.97
C GLU A 209 29.17 1.42 21.65
N LEU A 210 30.12 1.00 20.81
CA LEU A 210 30.41 -0.43 20.59
C LEU A 210 30.87 -1.12 21.88
N ALA A 211 31.68 -0.45 22.71
CA ALA A 211 32.08 -0.93 24.02
C ALA A 211 30.88 -1.07 24.98
N LYS A 212 29.90 -0.15 24.93
CA LYS A 212 28.64 -0.30 25.70
C LYS A 212 27.79 -1.46 25.17
N ILE A 213 27.65 -1.61 23.86
CA ILE A 213 26.89 -2.71 23.22
C ILE A 213 27.44 -4.09 23.65
N ALA A 214 28.75 -4.24 23.79
CA ALA A 214 29.38 -5.46 24.31
C ALA A 214 28.92 -5.84 25.73
N LEU A 215 28.69 -4.84 26.60
CA LEU A 215 28.36 -5.04 28.01
C LEU A 215 26.89 -5.46 28.24
N TYR A 216 26.00 -5.35 27.25
CA TYR A 216 24.58 -5.70 27.42
C TYR A 216 24.36 -7.23 27.50
N PRO A 217 23.83 -7.78 28.62
CA PRO A 217 23.78 -9.22 28.87
C PRO A 217 23.06 -10.06 27.81
N ASN A 218 22.10 -9.47 27.08
CA ASN A 218 21.32 -10.14 26.05
C ASN A 218 22.02 -10.19 24.68
N PHE A 219 23.05 -9.37 24.45
CA PHE A 219 23.76 -9.29 23.17
C PHE A 219 24.91 -10.32 23.09
N THR A 220 25.64 -10.49 24.20
CA THR A 220 26.85 -11.33 24.30
C THR A 220 26.64 -12.72 24.92
N ARG A 221 25.47 -13.05 25.50
CA ARG A 221 25.23 -14.38 26.09
C ARG A 221 25.25 -15.52 25.05
N SER A 222 26.35 -16.26 25.02
CA SER A 222 26.41 -17.64 24.50
C SER A 222 25.77 -18.60 25.50
N ALA A 223 25.07 -19.62 25.00
CA ALA A 223 24.20 -20.50 25.81
C ALA A 223 24.93 -21.59 26.63
N ILE A 224 25.84 -21.21 27.54
CA ILE A 224 26.44 -22.13 28.54
C ILE A 224 26.52 -21.46 29.93
N SER A 225 25.50 -21.69 30.78
CA SER A 225 25.59 -21.74 32.26
C SER A 225 24.22 -22.07 32.89
N PRO A 226 24.00 -23.27 33.45
CA PRO A 226 22.70 -23.71 33.94
C PRO A 226 22.54 -23.56 35.47
N THR A 227 22.29 -22.35 35.97
CA THR A 227 22.07 -22.11 37.43
C THR A 227 21.14 -20.95 37.83
N VAL A 228 20.62 -20.17 36.88
CA VAL A 228 19.64 -19.09 37.19
C VAL A 228 18.49 -19.19 36.20
N GLU A 229 17.28 -19.40 36.72
CA GLU A 229 16.05 -19.35 35.92
C GLU A 229 15.86 -17.93 35.36
N PRO A 230 15.40 -17.76 34.10
CA PRO A 230 15.05 -16.45 33.60
C PRO A 230 13.88 -15.89 34.43
N PRO A 231 13.84 -14.57 34.71
CA PRO A 231 12.64 -13.96 35.27
C PRO A 231 11.46 -14.21 34.32
N ILE A 232 10.29 -14.47 34.88
CA ILE A 232 9.07 -14.76 34.13
C ILE A 232 8.77 -13.55 33.24
N GLU A 233 8.96 -13.70 31.93
CA GLU A 233 8.71 -12.60 30.98
C GLU A 233 7.23 -12.24 31.00
N SER A 234 6.95 -10.98 31.32
CA SER A 234 5.60 -10.43 31.48
C SER A 234 4.91 -10.31 30.13
N GLN A 235 4.28 -11.42 29.71
CA GLN A 235 3.45 -11.49 28.51
C GLN A 235 2.35 -10.41 28.51
N ASP A 236 1.90 -9.98 29.70
CA ASP A 236 0.99 -8.84 29.91
C ASP A 236 1.59 -7.48 29.53
N ALA A 237 2.89 -7.25 29.76
CA ALA A 237 3.57 -6.00 29.36
C ALA A 237 3.68 -5.92 27.83
N LEU A 238 3.97 -7.05 27.17
CA LEU A 238 3.96 -7.15 25.71
C LEU A 238 2.57 -6.86 25.12
N LEU A 239 1.51 -7.39 25.75
CA LEU A 239 0.12 -7.08 25.38
C LEU A 239 -0.23 -5.59 25.59
N GLN A 240 0.31 -4.94 26.62
CA GLN A 240 0.15 -3.50 26.82
C GLN A 240 0.84 -2.68 25.72
N VAL A 241 2.04 -3.06 25.26
CA VAL A 241 2.67 -2.42 24.08
C VAL A 241 1.78 -2.55 22.84
N PHE A 242 1.20 -3.74 22.59
CA PHE A 242 0.26 -3.91 21.47
C PHE A 242 -1.00 -3.06 21.61
N SER A 243 -1.56 -2.95 22.80
CA SER A 243 -2.72 -2.09 23.07
C SER A 243 -2.41 -0.62 22.78
N LEU A 244 -1.27 -0.10 23.25
CA LEU A 244 -0.84 1.28 23.00
C LEU A 244 -0.62 1.55 21.50
N LEU A 245 0.02 0.63 20.78
CA LEU A 245 0.17 0.71 19.32
C LEU A 245 -1.18 0.67 18.61
N GLN A 246 -2.08 -0.23 18.98
CA GLN A 246 -3.39 -0.39 18.34
C GLN A 246 -4.29 0.82 18.56
N ILE A 247 -4.33 1.36 19.78
CA ILE A 247 -5.08 2.60 20.11
C ILE A 247 -4.54 3.80 19.32
N THR A 248 -3.22 3.89 19.14
CA THR A 248 -2.58 5.07 18.52
C THR A 248 -2.55 5.01 16.99
N THR A 249 -2.52 3.81 16.39
CA THR A 249 -2.27 3.62 14.95
C THR A 249 -3.41 2.89 14.20
N GLY A 250 -4.32 2.24 14.93
CA GLY A 250 -5.36 1.36 14.37
C GLY A 250 -4.86 -0.03 13.95
N VAL A 251 -3.59 -0.37 14.19
CA VAL A 251 -2.96 -1.61 13.70
C VAL A 251 -2.78 -2.62 14.84
N ASP A 252 -3.30 -3.83 14.66
CA ASP A 252 -3.10 -4.97 15.56
C ASP A 252 -1.79 -5.70 15.21
N PHE A 253 -0.83 -5.65 16.13
CA PHE A 253 0.46 -6.35 16.02
C PHE A 253 0.53 -7.67 16.81
N SER A 254 -0.54 -8.08 17.50
CA SER A 254 -0.55 -9.31 18.31
C SER A 254 -0.26 -10.59 17.52
N ARG A 255 -0.68 -10.61 16.23
CA ARG A 255 -0.50 -11.72 15.27
C ARG A 255 0.69 -11.56 14.33
N TYR A 256 1.64 -10.70 14.69
CA TYR A 256 2.98 -10.67 14.08
C TYR A 256 3.91 -11.67 14.78
N LYS A 257 4.99 -12.08 14.10
CA LYS A 257 5.97 -13.01 14.66
C LYS A 257 6.72 -12.38 15.83
N GLN A 258 6.41 -12.85 17.03
CA GLN A 258 6.94 -12.34 18.28
C GLN A 258 8.48 -12.31 18.34
N THR A 259 9.17 -13.29 17.73
CA THR A 259 10.64 -13.30 17.62
C THR A 259 11.22 -12.15 16.78
N THR A 260 10.45 -11.59 15.85
CA THR A 260 10.87 -10.44 15.02
C THR A 260 10.49 -9.11 15.68
N LEU A 261 9.38 -9.08 16.41
CA LEU A 261 8.89 -7.87 17.06
C LEU A 261 9.57 -7.61 18.41
N LYS A 262 9.74 -8.62 19.27
CA LYS A 262 10.50 -8.50 20.52
C LYS A 262 11.90 -7.94 20.26
N ARG A 263 12.58 -8.48 19.25
CA ARG A 263 13.89 -8.03 18.76
C ARG A 263 13.96 -6.56 18.30
N ARG A 264 12.81 -5.92 18.05
CA ARG A 264 12.69 -4.48 17.75
C ARG A 264 12.38 -3.67 19.01
N LEU A 265 11.57 -4.23 19.93
CA LEU A 265 11.39 -3.68 21.28
C LEU A 265 12.73 -3.63 22.02
N ASP A 266 13.46 -4.75 22.07
CA ASP A 266 14.80 -4.86 22.67
C ASP A 266 15.75 -3.77 22.12
N ARG A 267 15.69 -3.47 20.81
CA ARG A 267 16.45 -2.40 20.16
C ARG A 267 16.01 -1.00 20.60
N ARG A 268 14.70 -0.72 20.65
CA ARG A 268 14.19 0.59 21.12
C ARG A 268 14.50 0.80 22.60
N MET A 269 14.30 -0.22 23.43
CA MET A 269 14.67 -0.22 24.85
C MET A 269 16.15 0.09 25.05
N MET A 270 17.03 -0.50 24.24
CA MET A 270 18.47 -0.23 24.24
C MET A 270 18.82 1.24 23.94
N LEU A 271 18.09 1.92 23.05
CA LEU A 271 18.30 3.36 22.77
C LEU A 271 18.03 4.27 23.96
N TYR A 272 17.26 3.80 24.95
CA TYR A 272 16.90 4.53 26.17
C TYR A 272 17.48 3.91 27.45
N ASN A 273 18.42 2.96 27.32
CA ASN A 273 19.02 2.17 28.41
C ASN A 273 18.01 1.47 29.33
N LEU A 274 16.85 1.04 28.80
CA LEU A 274 15.80 0.37 29.58
C LEU A 274 16.04 -1.15 29.61
N GLU A 275 16.11 -1.73 30.81
CA GLU A 275 16.38 -3.16 30.99
C GLU A 275 15.12 -4.04 31.02
N ARG A 276 13.94 -3.45 31.33
CA ARG A 276 12.68 -4.19 31.49
C ARG A 276 11.60 -3.67 30.56
N LEU A 277 10.68 -4.57 30.17
CA LEU A 277 9.61 -4.25 29.24
C LEU A 277 8.54 -3.36 29.89
N GLU A 278 8.33 -3.52 31.20
CA GLU A 278 7.47 -2.67 32.02
C GLU A 278 7.93 -1.21 32.00
N ASP A 279 9.23 -0.97 32.22
CA ASP A 279 9.83 0.36 32.19
C ASP A 279 9.63 1.04 30.82
N TYR A 280 9.65 0.25 29.73
CA TYR A 280 9.37 0.74 28.38
C TYR A 280 7.88 0.96 28.11
N VAL A 281 6.97 0.19 28.72
CA VAL A 281 5.53 0.48 28.68
C VAL A 281 5.24 1.81 29.38
N GLU A 282 5.83 2.08 30.54
CA GLU A 282 5.71 3.38 31.21
C GLU A 282 6.34 4.51 30.36
N TYR A 283 7.50 4.26 29.74
CA TYR A 283 8.12 5.24 28.83
C TYR A 283 7.23 5.56 27.62
N LEU A 284 6.63 4.56 26.97
CA LEU A 284 5.69 4.70 25.86
C LEU A 284 4.43 5.48 26.24
N GLN A 285 3.87 5.24 27.43
CA GLN A 285 2.70 5.98 27.94
C GLN A 285 3.00 7.48 28.12
N ASN A 286 4.22 7.81 28.57
CA ASN A 286 4.64 9.20 28.78
C ASN A 286 5.13 9.90 27.49
N HIS A 287 5.56 9.15 26.48
CA HIS A 287 6.17 9.69 25.24
C HIS A 287 5.42 9.21 23.98
N PRO A 288 4.33 9.87 23.55
CA PRO A 288 3.57 9.45 22.35
C PRO A 288 4.39 9.52 21.05
N ALA A 289 5.47 10.31 21.03
CA ALA A 289 6.44 10.31 19.93
C ALA A 289 7.21 8.98 19.83
N GLU A 290 7.46 8.29 20.95
CA GLU A 290 8.11 6.97 20.96
C GLU A 290 7.16 5.89 20.45
N VAL A 291 5.86 5.97 20.74
CA VAL A 291 4.85 5.05 20.17
C VAL A 291 4.87 5.13 18.63
N GLN A 292 5.00 6.34 18.07
CA GLN A 292 5.17 6.54 16.64
C GLN A 292 6.54 6.05 16.12
N ALA A 293 7.64 6.29 16.83
CA ALA A 293 8.96 5.79 16.44
C ALA A 293 9.02 4.25 16.44
N LEU A 294 8.40 3.61 17.42
CA LEU A 294 8.25 2.15 17.50
C LEU A 294 7.40 1.59 16.36
N TYR A 295 6.28 2.24 16.02
CA TYR A 295 5.46 1.86 14.86
C TYR A 295 6.29 1.86 13.56
N HIS A 296 7.09 2.90 13.33
CA HIS A 296 7.98 2.97 12.15
C HIS A 296 9.15 1.97 12.20
N GLU A 297 9.70 1.65 13.38
CA GLU A 297 10.73 0.60 13.51
C GLU A 297 10.15 -0.81 13.27
N ILE A 298 8.87 -1.06 13.57
CA ILE A 298 8.19 -2.34 13.27
C ILE A 298 7.93 -2.50 11.77
N LEU A 299 7.56 -1.42 11.06
CA LEU A 299 7.30 -1.44 9.63
C LEU A 299 8.60 -1.35 8.79
N ILE A 300 9.14 -2.49 8.37
CA ILE A 300 10.34 -2.53 7.51
C ILE A 300 9.97 -2.13 6.07
N ASN A 301 10.45 -0.96 5.63
CA ASN A 301 10.16 -0.39 4.31
C ASN A 301 11.26 -0.62 3.25
N VAL A 302 12.16 -1.59 3.46
CA VAL A 302 13.34 -1.82 2.60
C VAL A 302 12.95 -2.52 1.30
N THR A 303 12.99 -1.75 0.20
CA THR A 303 12.68 -2.18 -1.16
C THR A 303 13.58 -1.45 -2.17
N SER A 304 13.78 -2.04 -3.36
CA SER A 304 14.61 -1.49 -4.45
C SER A 304 14.00 -1.83 -5.81
N PHE A 305 14.40 -1.08 -6.85
CA PHE A 305 13.95 -1.35 -8.21
C PHE A 305 14.47 -2.71 -8.71
N PHE A 306 13.59 -3.46 -9.39
CA PHE A 306 13.89 -4.79 -9.95
C PHE A 306 14.47 -5.82 -8.96
N ARG A 307 14.19 -5.69 -7.65
CA ARG A 307 14.58 -6.62 -6.57
C ARG A 307 14.25 -8.09 -6.92
N ASP A 308 15.28 -8.90 -7.11
CA ASP A 308 15.22 -10.23 -7.75
C ASP A 308 14.84 -10.17 -9.25
N SER A 309 15.72 -9.63 -10.07
CA SER A 309 15.54 -9.45 -11.52
C SER A 309 15.03 -10.71 -12.25
N ASN A 310 15.51 -11.89 -11.86
CA ASN A 310 15.05 -13.20 -12.35
C ASN A 310 13.52 -13.39 -12.26
N ALA A 311 12.89 -12.86 -11.21
CA ALA A 311 11.46 -13.03 -10.98
C ALA A 311 10.62 -12.11 -11.89
N TYR A 312 11.10 -10.88 -12.15
CA TYR A 312 10.51 -9.99 -13.17
C TYR A 312 10.64 -10.55 -14.59
N GLN A 313 11.76 -11.23 -14.90
CA GLN A 313 11.90 -11.94 -16.16
C GLN A 313 10.91 -13.12 -16.27
N ALA A 314 10.73 -13.90 -15.19
CA ALA A 314 9.72 -14.96 -15.16
C ALA A 314 8.28 -14.45 -15.31
N LEU A 315 7.96 -13.23 -14.86
CA LEU A 315 6.67 -12.58 -15.16
C LEU A 315 6.50 -12.36 -16.67
N LYS A 316 7.52 -11.81 -17.36
CA LYS A 316 7.49 -11.61 -18.83
C LYS A 316 7.39 -12.91 -19.61
N GLU A 317 8.10 -13.95 -19.18
CA GLU A 317 8.16 -15.23 -19.91
C GLU A 317 6.92 -16.12 -19.72
N LYS A 318 6.28 -16.07 -18.54
CA LYS A 318 5.26 -17.06 -18.14
C LYS A 318 3.90 -16.45 -17.81
N VAL A 319 3.89 -15.29 -17.16
CA VAL A 319 2.66 -14.70 -16.58
C VAL A 319 1.99 -13.72 -17.55
N PHE A 320 2.71 -12.72 -18.05
CA PHE A 320 2.12 -11.73 -18.97
C PHE A 320 1.59 -12.35 -20.28
N PRO A 321 2.26 -13.33 -20.94
CA PRO A 321 1.68 -14.03 -22.09
C PRO A 321 0.36 -14.74 -21.75
N SER A 322 0.29 -15.35 -20.56
CA SER A 322 -0.91 -16.05 -20.08
C SER A 322 -2.06 -15.11 -19.73
N ILE A 323 -1.76 -13.90 -19.25
CA ILE A 323 -2.76 -12.86 -18.93
C ILE A 323 -3.30 -12.18 -20.20
N VAL A 324 -2.50 -12.05 -21.25
CA VAL A 324 -2.91 -11.42 -22.52
C VAL A 324 -3.62 -12.42 -23.45
N LYS A 325 -3.21 -13.69 -23.45
CA LYS A 325 -3.76 -14.74 -24.32
C LYS A 325 -5.26 -14.97 -24.06
N GLY A 326 -6.11 -14.43 -24.95
CA GLY A 326 -7.56 -14.59 -24.91
C GLY A 326 -8.33 -13.40 -24.33
N LYS A 327 -7.68 -12.28 -24.00
CA LYS A 327 -8.39 -11.03 -23.67
C LYS A 327 -8.89 -10.32 -24.91
N SER A 328 -10.13 -9.84 -24.87
CA SER A 328 -10.64 -8.83 -25.79
C SER A 328 -10.09 -7.44 -25.43
N MET A 329 -10.00 -6.54 -26.42
CA MET A 329 -9.35 -5.21 -26.27
C MET A 329 -9.99 -4.30 -25.21
N GLN A 330 -11.20 -4.61 -24.74
CA GLN A 330 -11.95 -3.80 -23.77
C GLN A 330 -11.66 -4.15 -22.29
N LEU A 331 -11.00 -5.28 -22.00
CA LEU A 331 -10.79 -5.74 -20.62
C LEU A 331 -9.41 -5.36 -20.08
N PRO A 332 -9.31 -4.52 -19.03
CA PRO A 332 -8.01 -4.08 -18.51
C PRO A 332 -7.20 -5.23 -17.89
N ILE A 333 -5.89 -5.02 -17.80
CA ILE A 333 -4.97 -5.79 -16.95
C ILE A 333 -5.00 -5.18 -15.56
N ARG A 334 -5.49 -5.95 -14.57
CA ARG A 334 -5.62 -5.52 -13.17
C ARG A 334 -4.61 -6.25 -12.29
N ILE A 335 -3.66 -5.52 -11.72
CA ILE A 335 -2.60 -6.04 -10.85
C ILE A 335 -2.76 -5.43 -9.45
N TRP A 336 -2.50 -6.19 -8.39
CA TRP A 336 -2.45 -5.68 -7.01
C TRP A 336 -1.09 -5.97 -6.38
N VAL A 337 -0.38 -4.92 -5.97
CA VAL A 337 0.90 -4.98 -5.26
C VAL A 337 0.62 -4.68 -3.78
N THR A 338 0.81 -5.69 -2.93
CA THR A 338 0.57 -5.60 -1.48
C THR A 338 1.89 -5.43 -0.72
N GLY A 339 1.94 -4.47 0.21
CA GLY A 339 3.19 -4.07 0.85
C GLY A 339 4.08 -3.26 -0.09
N CYS A 340 3.52 -2.28 -0.80
CA CYS A 340 4.23 -1.55 -1.85
C CYS A 340 5.37 -0.63 -1.33
N ALA A 341 5.45 -0.41 -0.01
CA ALA A 341 6.44 0.44 0.67
C ALA A 341 6.59 1.81 -0.02
N THR A 342 7.76 2.10 -0.61
CA THR A 342 8.04 3.37 -1.30
C THR A 342 7.85 3.33 -2.83
N GLY A 343 7.20 2.28 -3.37
CA GLY A 343 6.68 2.22 -4.75
C GLY A 343 7.55 1.51 -5.80
N GLN A 344 8.79 1.17 -5.49
CA GLN A 344 9.78 0.65 -6.45
C GLN A 344 9.33 -0.66 -7.12
N GLU A 345 8.68 -1.59 -6.40
CA GLU A 345 8.13 -2.82 -6.99
C GLU A 345 7.00 -2.51 -7.99
N VAL A 346 6.09 -1.60 -7.63
CA VAL A 346 4.95 -1.17 -8.47
C VAL A 346 5.44 -0.66 -9.82
N TYR A 347 6.42 0.25 -9.78
CA TYR A 347 7.03 0.83 -10.97
C TYR A 347 7.90 -0.18 -11.74
N SER A 348 8.56 -1.11 -11.05
CA SER A 348 9.30 -2.21 -11.70
C SER A 348 8.36 -3.14 -12.50
N ILE A 349 7.18 -3.45 -11.96
CA ILE A 349 6.13 -4.23 -12.65
C ILE A 349 5.56 -3.43 -13.83
N ALA A 350 5.24 -2.15 -13.64
CA ALA A 350 4.73 -1.28 -14.70
C ALA A 350 5.70 -1.20 -15.89
N ILE A 351 6.99 -0.97 -15.63
CA ILE A 351 8.04 -0.97 -16.66
C ILE A 351 8.12 -2.33 -17.36
N CYS A 352 8.16 -3.44 -16.61
CA CYS A 352 8.23 -4.77 -17.22
C CYS A 352 7.00 -5.11 -18.08
N LEU A 353 5.82 -4.63 -17.72
CA LEU A 353 4.59 -4.83 -18.47
C LEU A 353 4.54 -3.96 -19.73
N LEU A 354 4.98 -2.71 -19.67
CA LEU A 354 5.07 -1.83 -20.84
C LEU A 354 6.12 -2.31 -21.85
N GLU A 355 7.28 -2.79 -21.38
CA GLU A 355 8.30 -3.45 -22.21
C GLU A 355 7.79 -4.76 -22.85
N PHE A 356 6.86 -5.48 -22.20
CA PHE A 356 6.24 -6.68 -22.77
C PHE A 356 5.15 -6.35 -23.78
N LEU A 357 4.44 -5.24 -23.59
CA LEU A 357 3.38 -4.75 -24.49
C LEU A 357 3.93 -3.79 -25.56
N GLU A 358 5.25 -3.75 -25.79
CA GLU A 358 5.86 -2.83 -26.75
C GLU A 358 5.50 -3.18 -28.19
N ASP A 359 5.71 -4.45 -28.57
CA ASP A 359 5.41 -5.01 -29.90
C ASP A 359 3.91 -5.26 -30.18
N VAL A 360 3.04 -4.97 -29.20
CA VAL A 360 1.60 -5.25 -29.31
C VAL A 360 0.86 -4.05 -29.92
N ILE A 361 0.37 -4.23 -31.16
CA ILE A 361 -0.27 -3.21 -32.00
C ILE A 361 -1.44 -2.48 -31.30
N SER A 362 -2.13 -3.13 -30.35
CA SER A 362 -3.19 -2.50 -29.56
C SER A 362 -3.04 -2.87 -28.09
N LYS A 363 -2.61 -1.90 -27.27
CA LYS A 363 -2.25 -2.11 -25.87
C LYS A 363 -3.50 -2.08 -24.99
N PRO A 364 -3.79 -3.13 -24.19
CA PRO A 364 -4.92 -3.11 -23.26
C PRO A 364 -4.67 -2.10 -22.13
N ALA A 365 -5.74 -1.52 -21.58
CA ALA A 365 -5.64 -0.61 -20.44
C ALA A 365 -5.01 -1.31 -19.21
N ILE A 366 -4.11 -0.61 -18.51
CA ILE A 366 -3.37 -1.13 -17.35
C ILE A 366 -3.87 -0.44 -16.08
N GLN A 367 -4.13 -1.22 -15.04
CA GLN A 367 -4.49 -0.72 -13.70
C GLN A 367 -3.69 -1.49 -12.64
N ILE A 368 -2.74 -0.83 -12.00
CA ILE A 368 -1.95 -1.40 -10.91
C ILE A 368 -2.39 -0.75 -9.59
N PHE A 369 -3.12 -1.52 -8.78
CA PHE A 369 -3.47 -1.14 -7.42
C PHE A 369 -2.26 -1.40 -6.52
N ALA A 370 -1.82 -0.40 -5.78
CA ALA A 370 -0.63 -0.46 -4.93
C ALA A 370 -1.01 -0.04 -3.51
N THR A 371 -0.81 -0.93 -2.54
CA THR A 371 -1.32 -0.71 -1.19
C THR A 371 -0.35 -1.09 -0.08
N ASP A 372 -0.28 -0.23 0.92
CA ASP A 372 0.53 -0.38 2.12
C ASP A 372 -0.23 0.18 3.34
N ILE A 373 0.27 -0.11 4.54
CA ILE A 373 -0.24 0.46 5.80
C ILE A 373 0.54 1.73 6.18
N ASN A 374 1.76 1.91 5.64
CA ASN A 374 2.61 3.07 5.82
C ASN A 374 2.22 4.21 4.86
N GLU A 375 1.62 5.27 5.41
CA GLU A 375 1.20 6.46 4.67
C GLU A 375 2.38 7.27 4.10
N ILE A 376 3.49 7.42 4.84
CA ILE A 376 4.70 8.12 4.38
C ILE A 376 5.33 7.39 3.18
N GLY A 377 5.30 6.05 3.21
CA GLY A 377 5.74 5.22 2.08
C GLY A 377 4.90 5.49 0.82
N ILE A 378 3.58 5.52 0.98
CA ILE A 378 2.61 5.82 -0.08
C ILE A 378 2.77 7.24 -0.63
N GLU A 379 3.05 8.25 0.18
CA GLU A 379 3.29 9.62 -0.29
C GLU A 379 4.55 9.73 -1.15
N LYS A 380 5.66 9.10 -0.73
CA LYS A 380 6.87 8.99 -1.57
C LYS A 380 6.58 8.21 -2.86
N ALA A 381 5.81 7.13 -2.78
CA ALA A 381 5.44 6.34 -3.96
C ALA A 381 4.60 7.16 -4.96
N ARG A 382 3.65 7.97 -4.48
CA ARG A 382 2.82 8.89 -5.29
C ARG A 382 3.62 10.02 -5.95
N SER A 383 4.57 10.62 -5.23
CA SER A 383 5.46 11.63 -5.84
C SER A 383 6.35 10.99 -6.92
N GLY A 384 6.76 9.75 -6.70
CA GLY A 384 7.56 8.95 -7.63
C GLY A 384 8.97 9.51 -7.84
N ILE A 385 9.48 10.30 -6.89
CA ILE A 385 10.82 10.90 -6.92
C ILE A 385 11.79 10.03 -6.10
N TYR A 386 12.89 9.63 -6.73
CA TYR A 386 13.90 8.74 -6.16
C TYR A 386 15.29 9.35 -6.28
N LYS A 387 16.10 9.17 -5.24
CA LYS A 387 17.49 9.65 -5.21
C LYS A 387 18.38 8.80 -6.13
N GLN A 388 19.51 9.35 -6.59
CA GLN A 388 20.37 8.68 -7.57
C GLN A 388 21.02 7.37 -7.06
N ASN A 389 21.09 7.15 -5.74
CA ASN A 389 21.47 5.87 -5.14
C ASN A 389 20.34 4.83 -5.18
N GLU A 390 19.07 5.23 -5.10
CA GLU A 390 17.90 4.32 -5.13
C GLU A 390 17.63 3.73 -6.51
N ILE A 391 18.11 4.39 -7.57
CA ILE A 391 17.99 3.97 -8.97
C ILE A 391 19.26 3.30 -9.52
N ALA A 392 20.27 3.04 -8.68
CA ALA A 392 21.57 2.53 -9.11
C ALA A 392 21.51 1.15 -9.80
N ASP A 393 20.47 0.36 -9.52
CA ASP A 393 20.21 -0.95 -10.11
C ASP A 393 19.44 -0.88 -11.46
N ILE A 394 19.15 0.33 -11.96
CA ILE A 394 18.38 0.54 -13.21
C ILE A 394 19.32 0.72 -14.41
N SER A 395 19.10 -0.09 -15.44
CA SER A 395 19.82 0.02 -16.72
C SER A 395 19.69 1.42 -17.35
N PRO A 396 20.75 1.98 -17.98
CA PRO A 396 20.70 3.31 -18.60
C PRO A 396 19.59 3.51 -19.64
N GLU A 397 19.18 2.46 -20.34
CA GLU A 397 18.09 2.52 -21.31
C GLU A 397 16.73 2.80 -20.63
N ARG A 398 16.36 2.00 -19.62
CA ARG A 398 15.17 2.23 -18.78
C ARG A 398 15.17 3.61 -18.14
N LEU A 399 16.33 4.05 -17.64
CA LEU A 399 16.48 5.36 -17.01
C LEU A 399 16.17 6.49 -18.01
N ARG A 400 16.66 6.41 -19.26
CA ARG A 400 16.33 7.37 -20.33
C ARG A 400 14.88 7.28 -20.82
N ARG A 401 14.26 6.09 -20.79
CA ARG A 401 12.92 5.84 -21.35
C ARG A 401 11.78 6.12 -20.37
N PHE A 402 12.00 5.92 -19.07
CA PHE A 402 10.93 5.84 -18.07
C PHE A 402 11.08 6.80 -16.88
N PHE A 403 12.20 7.51 -16.77
CA PHE A 403 12.46 8.52 -15.74
C PHE A 403 12.73 9.90 -16.37
N ILE A 404 12.51 10.94 -15.57
CA ILE A 404 12.76 12.34 -15.88
C ILE A 404 13.69 12.88 -14.79
N GLU A 405 14.79 13.53 -15.16
CA GLU A 405 15.72 14.15 -14.22
C GLU A 405 15.10 15.44 -13.63
N VAL A 406 15.19 15.61 -12.31
CA VAL A 406 14.54 16.70 -11.55
C VAL A 406 15.46 17.18 -10.43
N GLU A 407 15.22 18.37 -9.88
CA GLU A 407 15.97 18.85 -8.71
C GLU A 407 15.83 17.86 -7.54
N GLY A 408 16.97 17.30 -7.10
CA GLY A 408 17.04 16.29 -6.04
C GLY A 408 16.99 14.82 -6.47
N GLY A 409 16.84 14.50 -7.77
CA GLY A 409 16.93 13.12 -8.25
C GLY A 409 16.22 12.83 -9.57
N TYR A 410 15.53 11.69 -9.64
CA TYR A 410 14.83 11.23 -10.84
C TYR A 410 13.38 10.89 -10.51
N GLN A 411 12.44 11.44 -11.29
CA GLN A 411 11.01 11.18 -11.16
C GLN A 411 10.54 10.16 -12.20
N ILE A 412 9.68 9.23 -11.81
CA ILE A 412 9.00 8.32 -12.74
C ILE A 412 8.14 9.13 -13.74
N SER A 413 8.24 8.78 -15.02
CA SER A 413 7.46 9.39 -16.09
C SER A 413 5.95 9.35 -15.83
N LYS A 414 5.25 10.43 -16.23
CA LYS A 414 3.82 10.61 -15.96
C LYS A 414 2.96 9.45 -16.50
N SER A 415 3.28 8.94 -17.68
CA SER A 415 2.60 7.82 -18.35
C SER A 415 2.62 6.50 -17.58
N ILE A 416 3.64 6.28 -16.74
CA ILE A 416 3.67 5.15 -15.79
C ILE A 416 2.85 5.47 -14.54
N ARG A 417 3.01 6.68 -13.97
CA ARG A 417 2.30 7.06 -12.73
C ARG A 417 0.79 7.04 -12.87
N GLU A 418 0.26 7.42 -14.03
CA GLU A 418 -1.19 7.39 -14.31
C GLU A 418 -1.78 5.96 -14.39
N GLN A 419 -0.95 4.92 -14.45
CA GLN A 419 -1.38 3.51 -14.39
C GLN A 419 -1.36 2.93 -12.96
N CYS A 420 -0.81 3.67 -12.00
CA CYS A 420 -0.53 3.20 -10.64
C CYS A 420 -1.40 3.91 -9.59
N ILE A 421 -2.32 3.17 -8.96
CA ILE A 421 -3.28 3.67 -7.98
C ILE A 421 -2.79 3.33 -6.56
N PHE A 422 -2.19 4.31 -5.89
CA PHE A 422 -1.64 4.15 -4.53
C PHE A 422 -2.67 4.49 -3.43
N ALA A 423 -3.01 3.52 -2.57
CA ALA A 423 -3.96 3.69 -1.47
C ALA A 423 -3.45 3.08 -0.16
N ARG A 424 -3.82 3.69 0.99
CA ARG A 424 -3.56 3.10 2.31
C ARG A 424 -4.57 1.96 2.54
N GLN A 425 -4.08 0.78 2.94
CA GLN A 425 -4.91 -0.38 3.23
C GLN A 425 -4.24 -1.30 4.25
N ASN A 426 -4.99 -1.70 5.27
CA ASN A 426 -4.68 -2.85 6.11
C ASN A 426 -5.35 -4.09 5.51
N LEU A 427 -4.55 -5.02 4.97
CA LEU A 427 -5.00 -6.25 4.28
C LEU A 427 -5.86 -7.20 5.14
N ILE A 428 -5.95 -6.95 6.46
CA ILE A 428 -6.60 -7.81 7.45
C ILE A 428 -8.02 -7.31 7.76
N SER A 429 -8.20 -5.98 7.85
CA SER A 429 -9.46 -5.32 8.22
C SER A 429 -10.23 -4.75 7.03
N ASP A 430 -9.53 -4.37 5.97
CA ASP A 430 -10.08 -3.53 4.91
C ASP A 430 -10.48 -4.41 3.70
N PRO A 431 -11.57 -4.09 2.98
CA PRO A 431 -12.11 -4.95 1.93
C PRO A 431 -11.12 -5.13 0.76
N PRO A 432 -10.88 -6.37 0.27
CA PRO A 432 -9.91 -6.62 -0.79
C PRO A 432 -10.47 -6.32 -2.19
N PHE A 433 -9.59 -6.00 -3.13
CA PHE A 433 -9.98 -5.86 -4.55
C PHE A 433 -10.36 -7.22 -5.15
N SER A 434 -11.32 -7.23 -6.08
CA SER A 434 -11.77 -8.43 -6.78
C SER A 434 -11.44 -8.39 -8.27
N ASN A 435 -11.50 -9.56 -8.93
CA ASN A 435 -11.28 -9.75 -10.37
C ASN A 435 -9.89 -9.24 -10.84
N LEU A 436 -8.84 -9.68 -10.14
CA LEU A 436 -7.44 -9.39 -10.47
C LEU A 436 -6.81 -10.46 -11.37
N ASP A 437 -5.87 -10.05 -12.23
CA ASP A 437 -5.08 -10.93 -13.08
C ASP A 437 -3.76 -11.37 -12.41
N LEU A 438 -3.18 -10.52 -11.56
CA LEU A 438 -1.94 -10.79 -10.80
C LEU A 438 -2.02 -10.14 -9.41
N ILE A 439 -1.60 -10.88 -8.37
CA ILE A 439 -1.29 -10.34 -7.04
C ILE A 439 0.22 -10.53 -6.77
N THR A 440 0.88 -9.51 -6.22
CA THR A 440 2.21 -9.64 -5.64
C THR A 440 2.16 -9.37 -4.13
N CYS A 441 2.81 -10.23 -3.36
CA CYS A 441 2.93 -10.14 -1.92
C CYS A 441 4.32 -10.64 -1.53
N ARG A 442 5.31 -9.75 -1.60
CA ARG A 442 6.73 -10.10 -1.48
C ARG A 442 7.33 -9.52 -0.21
N ASN A 443 8.04 -10.36 0.54
CA ASN A 443 8.73 -9.99 1.78
C ASN A 443 7.83 -9.38 2.87
N LEU A 444 6.52 -9.66 2.83
CA LEU A 444 5.52 -9.18 3.80
C LEU A 444 5.04 -10.30 4.72
N LEU A 445 4.81 -11.51 4.17
CA LEU A 445 4.32 -12.67 4.90
C LEU A 445 5.34 -13.15 5.94
N ILE A 446 6.63 -12.88 5.71
CA ILE A 446 7.71 -13.21 6.65
C ILE A 446 7.51 -12.61 8.06
N TYR A 447 6.77 -11.52 8.21
CA TYR A 447 6.52 -10.88 9.52
C TYR A 447 5.29 -11.42 10.26
N LEU A 448 4.41 -12.17 9.59
CA LEU A 448 3.08 -12.53 10.07
C LEU A 448 3.03 -13.98 10.59
N ASP A 449 2.15 -14.28 11.56
CA ASP A 449 1.93 -15.66 12.01
C ASP A 449 1.23 -16.54 10.96
N SER A 450 1.22 -17.87 11.15
CA SER A 450 0.62 -18.81 10.19
C SER A 450 -0.90 -18.70 10.08
N GLY A 451 -1.60 -18.27 11.13
CA GLY A 451 -3.04 -18.02 11.10
C GLY A 451 -3.40 -16.79 10.26
N LEU A 452 -2.57 -15.75 10.33
CA LEU A 452 -2.72 -14.53 9.56
C LEU A 452 -2.27 -14.72 8.10
N GLN A 453 -1.20 -15.50 7.85
CA GLN A 453 -0.84 -15.96 6.50
C GLN A 453 -1.99 -16.75 5.85
N LYS A 454 -2.64 -17.66 6.59
CA LYS A 454 -3.81 -18.41 6.12
C LYS A 454 -5.00 -17.51 5.76
N GLN A 455 -5.26 -16.48 6.57
CA GLN A 455 -6.26 -15.45 6.29
C GLN A 455 -5.95 -14.71 4.97
N LEU A 456 -4.71 -14.23 4.80
CA LEU A 456 -4.30 -13.53 3.57
C LEU A 456 -4.31 -14.42 2.33
N MET A 457 -3.87 -15.69 2.42
CA MET A 457 -3.90 -16.63 1.30
C MET A 457 -5.33 -16.93 0.83
N THR A 458 -6.29 -16.97 1.75
CA THR A 458 -7.72 -17.12 1.45
C THR A 458 -8.26 -15.87 0.72
N ILE A 459 -7.85 -14.67 1.18
CA ILE A 459 -8.19 -13.39 0.53
C ILE A 459 -7.60 -13.30 -0.89
N PHE A 460 -6.30 -13.59 -1.06
CA PHE A 460 -5.64 -13.57 -2.36
C PHE A 460 -6.24 -14.58 -3.34
N HIS A 461 -6.64 -15.77 -2.85
CA HIS A 461 -7.34 -16.74 -3.68
C HIS A 461 -8.67 -16.18 -4.17
N TYR A 462 -9.50 -15.62 -3.29
CA TYR A 462 -10.77 -15.01 -3.69
C TYR A 462 -10.59 -13.88 -4.70
N SER A 463 -9.67 -12.94 -4.43
CA SER A 463 -9.41 -11.75 -5.25
C SER A 463 -8.98 -12.03 -6.70
N LEU A 464 -8.31 -13.17 -6.95
CA LEU A 464 -7.83 -13.56 -8.28
C LEU A 464 -8.94 -14.13 -9.18
N LYS A 465 -8.88 -13.80 -10.47
CA LYS A 465 -9.63 -14.49 -11.53
C LYS A 465 -9.24 -15.98 -11.60
N PRO A 466 -10.06 -16.87 -12.21
CA PRO A 466 -9.70 -18.25 -12.50
C PRO A 466 -8.35 -18.44 -13.19
N THR A 467 -7.96 -17.51 -14.06
CA THR A 467 -6.68 -17.49 -14.80
C THR A 467 -5.61 -16.62 -14.13
N GLY A 468 -5.84 -16.18 -12.88
CA GLY A 468 -4.98 -15.24 -12.17
C GLY A 468 -3.78 -15.89 -11.47
N PHE A 469 -2.73 -15.09 -11.30
CA PHE A 469 -1.44 -15.52 -10.73
C PHE A 469 -1.13 -14.84 -9.39
N LEU A 470 -0.38 -15.51 -8.52
CA LEU A 470 0.17 -14.99 -7.27
C LEU A 470 1.70 -15.11 -7.29
N MET A 471 2.40 -14.03 -6.92
CA MET A 471 3.86 -13.97 -6.81
C MET A 471 4.28 -13.60 -5.39
N LEU A 472 5.19 -14.40 -4.81
CA LEU A 472 5.71 -14.21 -3.45
C LEU A 472 7.21 -13.87 -3.45
N GLY A 473 7.77 -13.50 -2.29
CA GLY A 473 9.21 -13.32 -2.09
C GLY A 473 9.96 -14.66 -1.96
N ASN A 474 11.27 -14.66 -2.19
CA ASN A 474 12.08 -15.89 -2.29
C ASN A 474 12.04 -16.76 -1.01
N SER A 475 11.99 -16.11 0.16
CA SER A 475 11.90 -16.75 1.48
C SER A 475 10.48 -17.17 1.88
N GLU A 476 9.49 -16.95 1.01
CA GLU A 476 8.08 -17.23 1.23
C GLU A 476 7.63 -18.43 0.38
N SER A 477 6.48 -19.03 0.73
CA SER A 477 5.94 -20.21 0.04
C SER A 477 4.47 -20.41 0.38
N ALA A 478 3.62 -20.68 -0.60
CA ALA A 478 2.22 -21.08 -0.39
C ALA A 478 2.08 -22.57 0.04
N GLY A 479 3.05 -23.11 0.78
CA GLY A 479 3.23 -24.55 0.98
C GLY A 479 2.02 -25.27 1.61
N GLU A 480 1.51 -24.75 2.73
CA GLU A 480 0.31 -25.27 3.41
C GLU A 480 -0.99 -24.98 2.65
N PHE A 481 -0.93 -24.19 1.58
CA PHE A 481 -2.08 -23.73 0.79
C PHE A 481 -2.04 -24.29 -0.64
N SER A 482 -1.33 -25.40 -0.85
CA SER A 482 -1.21 -26.06 -2.15
C SER A 482 -2.55 -26.54 -2.73
N ASP A 483 -3.61 -26.63 -1.93
CA ASP A 483 -4.99 -26.89 -2.40
C ASP A 483 -5.61 -25.68 -3.11
N LEU A 484 -5.26 -24.46 -2.70
CA LEU A 484 -5.75 -23.21 -3.30
C LEU A 484 -4.89 -22.77 -4.50
N PHE A 485 -3.60 -23.10 -4.51
CA PHE A 485 -2.63 -22.58 -5.47
C PHE A 485 -1.82 -23.70 -6.16
N ALA A 486 -1.75 -23.66 -7.49
CA ALA A 486 -0.87 -24.53 -8.28
C ALA A 486 0.48 -23.84 -8.51
N LEU A 487 1.58 -24.59 -8.41
CA LEU A 487 2.93 -24.05 -8.58
C LEU A 487 3.28 -23.90 -10.07
N VAL A 488 3.67 -22.69 -10.49
CA VAL A 488 4.06 -22.36 -11.87
C VAL A 488 5.57 -22.15 -11.99
N ASP A 489 6.21 -21.55 -10.98
CA ASP A 489 7.66 -21.42 -10.89
C ASP A 489 8.15 -21.61 -9.45
N ARG A 490 8.95 -22.66 -9.23
CA ARG A 490 9.54 -22.99 -7.91
C ARG A 490 10.69 -22.06 -7.51
N ARG A 491 11.44 -21.52 -8.48
CA ARG A 491 12.58 -20.62 -8.25
C ARG A 491 12.09 -19.21 -7.92
N ASN A 492 11.11 -18.73 -8.69
CA ASN A 492 10.59 -17.36 -8.62
C ASN A 492 9.28 -17.23 -7.81
N LYS A 493 8.82 -18.31 -7.15
CA LYS A 493 7.64 -18.35 -6.27
C LYS A 493 6.35 -17.83 -6.94
N ILE A 494 6.14 -18.26 -8.19
CA ILE A 494 4.95 -17.93 -8.97
C ILE A 494 3.97 -19.09 -8.90
N TYR A 495 2.70 -18.77 -8.65
CA TYR A 495 1.59 -19.71 -8.52
C TYR A 495 0.40 -19.24 -9.37
N SER A 496 -0.49 -20.15 -9.74
CA SER A 496 -1.80 -19.83 -10.35
C SER A 496 -2.94 -20.28 -9.45
N LYS A 497 -4.09 -19.60 -9.53
CA LYS A 497 -5.30 -19.98 -8.78
C LYS A 497 -5.78 -21.39 -9.19
N LYS A 498 -6.16 -22.22 -8.22
CA LYS A 498 -6.93 -23.45 -8.46
C LYS A 498 -8.43 -23.17 -8.34
N LEU A 499 -9.23 -23.82 -9.18
CA LEU A 499 -10.70 -23.79 -9.12
C LEU A 499 -11.22 -24.68 -7.99
N VAL A 500 -11.21 -24.15 -6.76
CA VAL A 500 -11.72 -24.81 -5.55
C VAL A 500 -12.73 -23.88 -4.85
N PRO A 501 -13.91 -24.37 -4.41
CA PRO A 501 -14.86 -23.58 -3.63
C PRO A 501 -14.21 -23.06 -2.35
N THR A 502 -14.21 -21.74 -2.15
CA THR A 502 -13.55 -21.08 -1.03
C THR A 502 -14.57 -20.29 -0.23
N ASN A 503 -14.98 -20.82 0.92
CA ASN A 503 -15.96 -20.18 1.80
C ASN A 503 -15.29 -19.03 2.56
N LEU A 504 -15.69 -17.79 2.25
CA LEU A 504 -15.27 -16.60 3.00
C LEU A 504 -16.16 -16.38 4.21
N ASN A 505 -15.63 -16.68 5.40
CA ASN A 505 -16.22 -16.25 6.67
C ASN A 505 -15.42 -15.08 7.24
N PHE A 506 -15.66 -13.86 6.76
CA PHE A 506 -15.02 -12.65 7.26
C PHE A 506 -16.03 -11.58 7.66
N ASN A 507 -16.00 -11.19 8.93
CA ASN A 507 -16.66 -9.99 9.43
C ASN A 507 -15.71 -8.80 9.19
N PHE A 508 -15.87 -8.11 8.06
CA PHE A 508 -15.17 -6.84 7.83
C PHE A 508 -15.76 -5.78 8.78
N SER A 509 -14.96 -5.34 9.75
CA SER A 509 -15.33 -4.20 10.60
C SER A 509 -15.42 -2.94 9.74
N SER A 510 -16.59 -2.30 9.70
CA SER A 510 -16.81 -1.03 8.99
C SER A 510 -16.11 0.11 9.72
N GLY A 511 -14.78 0.20 9.57
CA GLY A 511 -13.97 1.27 10.14
C GLY A 511 -14.33 2.62 9.51
N ASN A 512 -14.48 3.64 10.36
CA ASN A 512 -14.70 5.03 9.93
C ASN A 512 -13.43 5.65 9.35
N TYR A 513 -12.98 5.15 8.20
CA TYR A 513 -12.13 5.94 7.31
C TYR A 513 -12.95 7.14 6.80
N PRO A 514 -12.36 8.34 6.71
CA PRO A 514 -12.97 9.43 5.97
C PRO A 514 -13.09 8.99 4.51
N ILE A 515 -14.31 8.76 4.03
CA ILE A 515 -14.56 8.53 2.60
C ILE A 515 -14.29 9.85 1.89
N ALA A 516 -13.03 10.05 1.49
CA ALA A 516 -12.64 11.06 0.53
C ALA A 516 -13.48 10.82 -0.72
N ARG A 517 -14.46 11.71 -0.95
CA ARG A 517 -15.43 11.57 -2.05
C ARG A 517 -14.68 11.60 -3.37
N VAL A 518 -14.41 10.43 -3.94
CA VAL A 518 -14.06 10.28 -5.35
C VAL A 518 -15.27 10.77 -6.13
N ASN A 519 -15.21 12.04 -6.54
CA ASN A 519 -16.32 12.71 -7.20
C ASN A 519 -16.45 12.12 -8.62
N PRO A 520 -17.49 11.33 -8.93
CA PRO A 520 -17.50 10.48 -10.11
C PRO A 520 -17.98 11.24 -11.35
N ASP A 521 -17.47 12.46 -11.55
CA ASP A 521 -17.63 13.17 -12.83
C ASP A 521 -16.61 14.31 -12.99
N LYS A 522 -15.55 14.03 -13.76
CA LYS A 522 -15.10 14.91 -14.84
C LYS A 522 -14.12 14.19 -15.77
N LYS A 523 -14.54 13.94 -17.00
CA LYS A 523 -13.61 13.89 -18.13
C LYS A 523 -12.93 15.26 -18.19
N MET A 524 -11.61 15.30 -18.02
CA MET A 524 -10.83 16.47 -18.38
C MET A 524 -9.68 15.99 -19.26
N SER A 525 -9.94 16.01 -20.57
CA SER A 525 -8.87 16.03 -21.56
C SER A 525 -7.96 17.22 -21.26
N GLU A 526 -6.67 17.05 -21.50
CA GLU A 526 -5.64 18.09 -21.65
C GLU A 526 -5.98 19.47 -21.06
N LYS A 527 -5.47 19.75 -19.85
CA LYS A 527 -5.16 21.13 -19.52
C LYS A 527 -3.98 21.57 -20.38
N SER A 528 -4.27 22.16 -21.53
CA SER A 528 -3.49 23.30 -22.00
C SER A 528 -3.39 24.31 -20.84
N TRP A 529 -2.28 25.05 -20.79
CA TRP A 529 -2.23 26.21 -19.91
C TRP A 529 -3.20 27.24 -20.49
N ASP A 530 -4.30 27.48 -19.79
CA ASP A 530 -5.21 28.57 -20.15
C ASP A 530 -4.40 29.87 -20.12
N ILE A 531 -4.57 30.70 -21.16
CA ILE A 531 -3.95 32.02 -21.23
C ILE A 531 -4.39 32.85 -20.00
N ASN A 532 -5.59 32.62 -19.44
CA ASN A 532 -6.00 33.21 -18.15
C ASN A 532 -5.26 32.67 -16.92
N ASP A 533 -4.78 31.42 -16.91
CA ASP A 533 -3.98 30.92 -15.77
C ASP A 533 -2.53 31.43 -15.85
N LEU A 534 -1.98 31.59 -17.07
CA LEU A 534 -0.69 32.25 -17.28
C LEU A 534 -0.77 33.77 -17.03
N HIS A 535 -1.87 34.43 -17.40
CA HIS A 535 -2.13 35.81 -17.01
C HIS A 535 -2.29 35.96 -15.49
N LYS A 536 -2.97 35.04 -14.78
CA LYS A 536 -3.00 35.09 -13.31
C LYS A 536 -1.61 34.98 -12.70
N GLU A 537 -0.75 34.08 -13.17
CA GLU A 537 0.66 34.02 -12.73
C GLU A 537 1.39 35.34 -13.02
N ALA A 538 1.29 35.86 -14.25
CA ALA A 538 1.94 37.10 -14.66
C ALA A 538 1.44 38.33 -13.87
N ASP A 539 0.12 38.49 -13.73
CA ASP A 539 -0.53 39.51 -12.92
C ASP A 539 -0.16 39.36 -11.45
N GLN A 540 -0.08 38.14 -10.91
CA GLN A 540 0.32 37.90 -9.52
C GLN A 540 1.80 38.22 -9.29
N ILE A 541 2.67 38.04 -10.30
CA ILE A 541 4.07 38.51 -10.28
C ILE A 541 4.16 40.03 -10.38
N VAL A 542 3.37 40.67 -11.26
CA VAL A 542 3.33 42.13 -11.44
C VAL A 542 2.75 42.83 -10.21
N LEU A 543 1.64 42.33 -9.66
CA LEU A 543 1.02 42.80 -8.42
C LEU A 543 1.99 42.65 -7.23
N ASN A 544 2.69 41.53 -7.11
CA ASN A 544 3.72 41.36 -6.05
C ASN A 544 4.92 42.31 -6.21
N ARG A 545 5.10 42.97 -7.36
CA ARG A 545 6.20 43.92 -7.62
C ARG A 545 5.76 45.39 -7.64
N TYR A 546 4.50 45.69 -7.96
CA TYR A 546 4.01 47.04 -8.21
C TYR A 546 2.69 47.41 -7.52
N ALA A 547 1.98 46.48 -6.86
CA ALA A 547 0.79 46.84 -6.08
C ALA A 547 1.19 47.46 -4.72
N PRO A 548 0.44 48.46 -4.22
CA PRO A 548 0.63 48.98 -2.87
C PRO A 548 0.36 47.88 -1.82
N VAL A 549 1.12 47.92 -0.72
CA VAL A 549 0.97 46.98 0.40
C VAL A 549 -0.42 47.14 1.01
N GLY A 550 -1.10 46.04 1.33
CA GLY A 550 -2.50 46.12 1.75
C GLY A 550 -3.07 44.86 2.37
N VAL A 551 -4.30 44.97 2.88
CA VAL A 551 -4.98 43.94 3.68
C VAL A 551 -6.47 43.96 3.41
N LEU A 552 -7.06 42.79 3.15
CA LEU A 552 -8.50 42.59 3.05
C LEU A 552 -9.06 42.21 4.43
N ILE A 553 -10.10 42.93 4.88
CA ILE A 553 -10.77 42.70 6.17
C ILE A 553 -12.26 42.39 6.03
N SER A 554 -12.77 41.63 7.01
CA SER A 554 -14.21 41.41 7.22
C SER A 554 -14.90 42.63 7.84
N ASP A 555 -16.23 42.60 7.90
CA ASP A 555 -17.05 43.62 8.58
C ASP A 555 -16.73 43.80 10.09
N ASN A 556 -16.10 42.79 10.71
CA ASN A 556 -15.60 42.79 12.10
C ASN A 556 -14.14 43.30 12.24
N MET A 557 -13.52 43.72 11.13
CA MET A 557 -12.11 44.14 11.03
C MET A 557 -11.09 43.01 11.24
N ASP A 558 -11.51 41.75 11.07
CA ASP A 558 -10.60 40.60 11.06
C ASP A 558 -9.99 40.42 9.66
N ILE A 559 -8.68 40.16 9.62
CA ILE A 559 -7.89 40.05 8.40
C ILE A 559 -8.16 38.71 7.72
N LEU A 560 -8.61 38.78 6.46
CA LEU A 560 -8.90 37.63 5.61
C LEU A 560 -7.74 37.35 4.63
N GLN A 561 -7.02 38.38 4.19
CA GLN A 561 -5.87 38.24 3.28
C GLN A 561 -4.88 39.39 3.48
N PHE A 562 -3.58 39.07 3.58
CA PHE A 562 -2.48 40.04 3.48
C PHE A 562 -1.98 40.13 2.02
N ARG A 563 -1.52 41.31 1.59
CA ARG A 563 -0.95 41.56 0.25
C ARG A 563 0.30 42.44 0.38
N GLY A 564 1.43 41.99 -0.17
CA GLY A 564 2.74 42.63 0.03
C GLY A 564 3.28 42.51 1.46
N ASP A 565 4.45 43.10 1.73
CA ASP A 565 5.08 43.06 3.06
C ASP A 565 4.43 44.06 4.03
N THR A 566 3.39 43.60 4.72
CA THR A 566 2.69 44.39 5.75
C THR A 566 3.47 44.61 7.05
N SER A 567 4.67 44.02 7.22
CA SER A 567 5.42 44.00 8.49
C SER A 567 5.81 45.39 9.01
N PHE A 568 5.91 46.38 8.12
CA PHE A 568 6.19 47.78 8.48
C PHE A 568 4.99 48.51 9.09
N TYR A 569 3.76 48.09 8.77
CA TYR A 569 2.52 48.75 9.20
C TYR A 569 1.80 47.96 10.31
N LEU A 570 1.88 46.62 10.25
CA LEU A 570 1.26 45.67 11.17
C LEU A 570 2.31 44.82 11.90
N ARG A 571 1.99 44.40 13.13
CA ARG A 571 2.79 43.45 13.93
C ARG A 571 1.86 42.61 14.81
N PRO A 572 2.20 41.35 15.16
CA PRO A 572 1.44 40.61 16.16
C PRO A 572 1.53 41.32 17.53
N ALA A 573 0.41 41.40 18.24
CA ALA A 573 0.38 41.87 19.62
C ALA A 573 0.88 40.76 20.58
N PRO A 574 1.65 41.10 21.64
CA PRO A 574 2.05 40.11 22.64
C PRO A 574 0.83 39.68 23.47
N GLY A 575 0.44 38.41 23.35
CA GLY A 575 -0.75 37.84 23.98
C GLY A 575 -1.28 36.63 23.22
N GLN A 576 -2.58 36.34 23.37
CA GLN A 576 -3.24 35.34 22.52
C GLN A 576 -3.27 35.80 21.05
N PRO A 577 -2.99 34.91 20.08
CA PRO A 577 -2.97 35.28 18.67
C PRO A 577 -4.36 35.70 18.19
N SER A 578 -4.45 36.86 17.54
CA SER A 578 -5.69 37.32 16.91
C SER A 578 -5.39 38.16 15.66
N PHE A 579 -6.03 37.80 14.55
CA PHE A 579 -5.83 38.43 13.24
C PHE A 579 -6.70 39.69 13.05
N ASN A 580 -6.97 40.46 14.10
CA ASN A 580 -7.80 41.66 14.01
C ASN A 580 -6.94 42.90 13.69
N LEU A 581 -7.31 43.66 12.66
CA LEU A 581 -6.47 44.74 12.10
C LEU A 581 -6.12 45.81 13.15
N LEU A 582 -7.07 46.21 14.00
CA LEU A 582 -6.85 47.20 15.05
C LEU A 582 -6.02 46.66 16.23
N LYS A 583 -5.90 45.33 16.38
CA LYS A 583 -4.98 44.72 17.36
C LYS A 583 -3.56 44.59 16.81
N MET A 584 -3.41 44.53 15.48
CA MET A 584 -2.11 44.35 14.81
C MET A 584 -1.46 45.66 14.35
N ALA A 585 -2.21 46.75 14.15
CA ALA A 585 -1.64 48.01 13.67
C ALA A 585 -0.63 48.65 14.65
N ARG A 586 0.43 49.25 14.09
CA ARG A 586 1.42 50.00 14.89
C ARG A 586 0.82 51.31 15.44
N LYS A 587 1.39 51.79 16.56
CA LYS A 587 0.99 53.07 17.17
C LYS A 587 1.19 54.24 16.21
N GLY A 588 0.30 55.22 16.28
CA GLY A 588 0.14 56.29 15.29
C GLY A 588 -0.96 56.01 14.26
N LEU A 589 -1.11 54.76 13.79
CA LEU A 589 -2.07 54.42 12.73
C LEU A 589 -3.48 54.07 13.25
N LEU A 590 -3.62 53.71 14.53
CA LEU A 590 -4.80 53.07 15.12
C LEU A 590 -6.11 53.87 14.98
N GLU A 591 -6.13 55.13 15.41
CA GLU A 591 -7.35 55.95 15.42
C GLU A 591 -7.76 56.41 14.00
N GLU A 592 -6.79 56.66 13.13
CA GLU A 592 -7.03 57.05 11.74
C GLU A 592 -7.54 55.87 10.90
N LEU A 593 -6.98 54.66 11.07
CA LEU A 593 -7.54 53.41 10.52
C LEU A 593 -8.98 53.20 10.97
N ARG A 594 -9.23 53.29 12.28
CA ARG A 594 -10.57 53.11 12.87
C ARG A 594 -11.57 54.12 12.31
N THR A 595 -11.15 55.38 12.14
CA THR A 595 -11.97 56.45 11.58
C THR A 595 -12.27 56.22 10.10
N ALA A 596 -11.25 55.87 9.29
CA ALA A 596 -11.42 55.62 7.86
C ALA A 596 -12.32 54.41 7.58
N ILE A 597 -12.12 53.30 8.31
CA ILE A 597 -12.98 52.09 8.22
C ILE A 597 -14.42 52.42 8.62
N HIS A 598 -14.64 53.16 9.72
CA HIS A 598 -15.99 53.53 10.16
C HIS A 598 -16.68 54.51 9.18
N GLN A 599 -15.94 55.43 8.57
CA GLN A 599 -16.45 56.32 7.53
C GLN A 599 -16.83 55.55 6.26
N SER A 600 -15.95 54.68 5.77
CA SER A 600 -16.21 53.83 4.60
C SER A 600 -17.40 52.89 4.84
N LYS A 601 -17.44 52.21 5.99
CA LYS A 601 -18.56 51.31 6.38
C LYS A 601 -19.92 52.01 6.46
N ARG A 602 -19.96 53.30 6.81
CA ARG A 602 -21.19 54.10 6.90
C ARG A 602 -21.62 54.71 5.55
N LEU A 603 -20.67 55.06 4.68
CA LEU A 603 -20.92 55.84 3.47
C LEU A 603 -20.77 55.04 2.15
N ASP A 604 -20.22 53.83 2.20
CA ASP A 604 -19.98 52.94 1.04
C ASP A 604 -19.13 53.57 -0.08
N VAL A 605 -18.17 54.43 0.33
CA VAL A 605 -17.16 55.08 -0.52
C VAL A 605 -15.75 54.77 -0.03
N SER A 606 -14.74 54.98 -0.88
CA SER A 606 -13.35 54.95 -0.44
C SER A 606 -13.00 56.16 0.43
N VAL A 607 -12.06 55.97 1.36
CA VAL A 607 -11.62 57.00 2.32
C VAL A 607 -10.10 56.97 2.41
N ARG A 608 -9.44 58.05 1.96
CA ARG A 608 -7.98 58.23 2.05
C ARG A 608 -7.60 59.14 3.23
N LYS A 609 -6.47 58.85 3.85
CA LYS A 609 -5.82 59.63 4.92
C LYS A 609 -4.33 59.72 4.60
N GLU A 610 -3.75 60.91 4.72
CA GLU A 610 -2.40 61.20 4.23
C GLU A 610 -1.48 61.75 5.32
N ASN A 611 -0.16 61.65 5.10
CA ASN A 611 0.90 62.20 5.97
C ASN A 611 0.95 61.64 7.42
N LEU A 612 0.41 60.45 7.67
CA LEU A 612 0.38 59.84 9.02
C LEU A 612 1.80 59.46 9.49
N GLN A 613 2.10 59.66 10.77
CA GLN A 613 3.39 59.30 11.37
C GLN A 613 3.31 57.98 12.15
N ILE A 614 4.29 57.09 11.94
CA ILE A 614 4.42 55.82 12.68
C ILE A 614 5.42 55.99 13.82
N GLU A 615 4.94 55.88 15.06
CA GLU A 615 5.80 55.88 16.25
C GLU A 615 6.79 54.70 16.22
N GLY A 616 8.08 54.98 16.42
CA GLY A 616 9.13 53.95 16.44
C GLY A 616 9.63 53.51 15.06
N SER A 617 9.42 54.30 14.00
CA SER A 617 10.12 54.13 12.72
C SER A 617 11.45 54.90 12.71
N VAL A 618 12.54 54.23 12.29
CA VAL A 618 13.86 54.84 12.07
C VAL A 618 14.37 54.38 10.69
N PRO A 619 14.55 55.28 9.72
CA PRO A 619 14.19 56.70 9.74
C PRO A 619 12.66 56.89 9.86
N PRO A 620 12.19 58.06 10.36
CA PRO A 620 10.77 58.36 10.46
C PRO A 620 10.17 58.52 9.05
N ARG A 621 9.21 57.65 8.69
CA ARG A 621 8.45 57.75 7.43
C ARG A 621 7.05 58.30 7.68
N LYS A 622 6.55 59.05 6.70
CA LYS A 622 5.14 59.44 6.58
C LYS A 622 4.42 58.44 5.69
N VAL A 623 3.21 58.06 6.08
CA VAL A 623 2.43 57.00 5.42
C VAL A 623 1.03 57.52 5.09
N ASN A 624 0.54 57.17 3.90
CA ASN A 624 -0.85 57.35 3.50
C ASN A 624 -1.59 56.01 3.63
N ILE A 625 -2.88 56.08 3.91
CA ILE A 625 -3.78 54.93 4.01
C ILE A 625 -5.01 55.19 3.15
N GLU A 626 -5.45 54.19 2.40
CA GLU A 626 -6.78 54.20 1.78
C GLU A 626 -7.60 52.99 2.21
N VAL A 627 -8.91 53.20 2.47
CA VAL A 627 -9.87 52.13 2.78
C VAL A 627 -10.96 52.13 1.71
N ILE A 628 -11.16 50.99 1.04
CA ILE A 628 -12.05 50.84 -0.13
C ILE A 628 -13.07 49.72 0.15
N PRO A 629 -14.38 49.95 0.01
CA PRO A 629 -15.41 48.91 0.19
C PRO A 629 -15.47 48.00 -1.03
N VAL A 630 -15.56 46.67 -0.81
CA VAL A 630 -15.56 45.66 -1.87
C VAL A 630 -16.97 45.10 -2.06
N LYS A 631 -17.52 45.24 -3.28
CA LYS A 631 -18.90 44.85 -3.61
C LYS A 631 -18.95 43.45 -4.23
N THR A 632 -19.56 42.50 -3.53
CA THR A 632 -19.67 41.09 -3.94
C THR A 632 -21.03 40.79 -4.60
N PRO A 633 -21.12 39.95 -5.66
CA PRO A 633 -22.35 39.84 -6.47
C PRO A 633 -23.48 38.93 -5.93
N LEU A 634 -23.35 38.38 -4.72
CA LEU A 634 -24.25 37.33 -4.19
C LEU A 634 -24.75 37.68 -2.79
N ALA A 635 -25.99 37.28 -2.48
CA ALA A 635 -26.74 37.73 -1.32
C ALA A 635 -26.31 37.04 -0.01
N VAL A 636 -25.33 37.64 0.67
CA VAL A 636 -24.97 37.40 2.09
C VAL A 636 -24.68 38.75 2.74
N GLU A 637 -25.10 38.97 3.99
CA GLU A 637 -25.07 40.29 4.64
C GLU A 637 -23.66 40.80 5.05
N THR A 638 -22.60 40.05 4.77
CA THR A 638 -21.22 40.38 5.17
C THR A 638 -20.52 41.31 4.18
N ARG A 639 -20.16 42.51 4.63
CA ARG A 639 -19.33 43.47 3.88
C ARG A 639 -17.84 43.17 4.04
N TYR A 640 -17.05 43.58 3.04
CA TYR A 640 -15.59 43.46 3.03
C TYR A 640 -14.94 44.80 2.65
N PHE A 641 -13.77 45.08 3.22
CA PHE A 641 -13.02 46.31 2.96
C PHE A 641 -11.57 45.97 2.64
N LEU A 642 -10.98 46.67 1.68
CA LEU A 642 -9.56 46.61 1.34
C LEU A 642 -8.88 47.84 1.94
N VAL A 643 -7.78 47.64 2.66
CA VAL A 643 -6.95 48.70 3.25
C VAL A 643 -5.59 48.70 2.55
N LEU A 644 -5.16 49.85 2.04
CA LEU A 644 -3.88 50.04 1.34
C LEU A 644 -2.97 51.00 2.12
N PHE A 645 -1.65 50.83 2.00
CA PHE A 645 -0.61 51.63 2.65
C PHE A 645 0.43 52.10 1.62
N GLU A 646 0.82 53.39 1.67
CA GLU A 646 1.79 54.01 0.76
C GLU A 646 2.77 54.90 1.53
N ASP A 647 4.05 54.92 1.15
CA ASP A 647 5.08 55.78 1.75
C ASP A 647 5.20 57.13 1.00
N ALA A 648 5.34 58.24 1.74
CA ALA A 648 5.51 59.58 1.17
C ALA A 648 6.99 60.05 1.13
N PRO A 649 7.44 60.74 0.06
CA PRO A 649 8.84 61.16 -0.11
C PRO A 649 9.25 62.35 0.78
N LEU A 650 10.56 62.52 0.97
CA LEU A 650 11.20 63.55 1.80
C LEU A 650 12.02 64.53 0.95
N LEU A 651 12.03 65.81 1.33
CA LEU A 651 12.85 66.88 0.71
C LEU A 651 13.87 67.47 1.70
N PRO A 652 15.00 68.05 1.25
CA PRO A 652 16.08 68.53 2.13
C PRO A 652 15.89 69.97 2.62
N ALA A 653 16.63 70.37 3.66
CA ALA A 653 16.60 71.71 4.27
C ALA A 653 17.92 72.50 4.06
N GLN A 654 17.85 73.83 4.20
CA GLN A 654 18.99 74.77 4.10
C GLN A 654 19.28 75.49 5.45
N THR A 655 20.46 76.10 5.57
CA THR A 655 21.00 76.76 6.79
C THR A 655 21.43 78.22 6.54
N VAL A 656 21.58 79.04 7.60
CA VAL A 656 21.72 80.52 7.55
C VAL A 656 22.69 81.07 8.62
N ILE A 657 23.66 81.96 8.28
CA ILE A 657 24.54 82.77 9.18
C ILE A 657 24.92 84.14 8.48
N THR A 658 25.47 85.15 9.20
CA THR A 658 25.57 86.63 8.90
C THR A 658 27.02 87.28 8.89
N PRO A 659 27.22 88.61 8.56
CA PRO A 659 28.53 89.26 8.15
C PRO A 659 29.02 90.58 8.90
N GLU A 660 30.19 91.24 8.56
CA GLU A 660 30.53 92.74 8.66
C GLU A 660 32.03 93.30 8.42
N ASN A 661 32.21 94.54 7.85
CA ASN A 661 33.18 95.74 8.04
C ASN A 661 34.78 95.71 7.91
N GLN A 662 35.69 96.77 7.76
CA GLN A 662 35.78 98.25 7.34
C GLN A 662 37.27 98.91 7.21
N GLU A 663 37.49 99.96 6.35
CA GLU A 663 38.31 101.28 6.44
C GLU A 663 39.87 101.61 6.14
N GLN A 664 40.28 102.94 6.14
CA GLN A 664 41.55 103.66 5.62
C GLN A 664 42.17 104.79 6.57
N GLY A 665 43.10 105.79 6.32
CA GLY A 665 43.94 106.46 5.23
C GLY A 665 44.81 107.72 5.73
N ASP A 666 45.51 108.58 4.88
CA ASP A 666 45.88 110.09 5.02
C ASP A 666 47.25 110.71 4.42
N ILE A 667 47.50 112.07 4.50
CA ILE A 667 48.20 113.05 3.54
C ILE A 667 49.22 114.11 4.18
N VAL A 668 49.93 115.01 3.43
CA VAL A 668 50.11 116.51 3.72
C VAL A 668 51.07 117.41 2.86
N SER A 669 52.18 116.98 2.22
CA SER A 669 53.31 117.89 1.83
C SER A 669 53.14 118.91 0.65
N GLU A 670 51.92 119.21 0.21
CA GLU A 670 51.57 119.84 -1.09
C GLU A 670 52.10 121.27 -1.38
N ILE A 671 52.15 122.14 -0.36
CA ILE A 671 51.74 123.55 -0.55
C ILE A 671 52.71 124.42 -1.38
N VAL A 672 54.03 124.16 -1.35
CA VAL A 672 55.03 125.04 -2.00
C VAL A 672 54.99 124.95 -3.53
N ARG A 673 54.61 123.79 -4.07
CA ARG A 673 54.55 123.45 -5.49
C ARG A 673 53.57 124.34 -6.29
N LEU A 674 52.42 124.63 -5.66
CA LEU A 674 51.24 125.25 -6.28
C LEU A 674 51.47 126.64 -6.92
N LYS A 675 52.47 127.41 -6.46
CA LYS A 675 52.68 128.79 -6.95
C LYS A 675 53.44 128.89 -8.28
N GLN A 676 54.25 127.90 -8.64
CA GLN A 676 54.89 127.85 -9.96
C GLN A 676 54.00 127.18 -11.00
N GLU A 677 53.20 126.19 -10.59
CA GLU A 677 52.18 125.57 -11.44
C GLU A 677 51.16 126.59 -11.95
N LEU A 678 50.72 127.55 -11.13
CA LEU A 678 49.66 128.51 -11.47
C LEU A 678 49.87 129.30 -12.79
N VAL A 679 51.12 129.56 -13.19
CA VAL A 679 51.42 130.31 -14.43
C VAL A 679 51.43 129.39 -15.65
N ALA A 680 51.99 128.17 -15.52
CA ALA A 680 51.93 127.16 -16.57
C ALA A 680 50.48 126.69 -16.79
N ALA A 681 49.78 126.40 -15.69
CA ALA A 681 48.39 125.95 -15.67
C ALA A 681 47.43 126.93 -16.36
N LYS A 682 47.71 128.25 -16.40
CA LYS A 682 46.88 129.20 -17.15
C LYS A 682 47.05 129.11 -18.67
N HIS A 683 48.23 128.74 -19.15
CA HIS A 683 48.46 128.53 -20.58
C HIS A 683 47.99 127.13 -21.03
N GLU A 684 48.05 126.17 -20.12
CA GLU A 684 47.48 124.82 -20.25
C GLU A 684 45.95 124.84 -20.19
N LEU A 685 45.34 125.70 -19.36
CA LEU A 685 43.88 125.87 -19.26
C LEU A 685 43.27 126.35 -20.59
N ALA A 686 43.92 127.27 -21.29
CA ALA A 686 43.42 127.76 -22.58
C ALA A 686 43.40 126.64 -23.65
N LEU A 687 44.47 125.84 -23.71
CA LEU A 687 44.57 124.72 -24.65
C LEU A 687 43.65 123.54 -24.25
N THR A 688 43.45 123.30 -22.95
CA THR A 688 42.50 122.27 -22.48
C THR A 688 41.05 122.71 -22.61
N GLN A 689 40.73 124.01 -22.59
CA GLN A 689 39.38 124.51 -22.91
C GLN A 689 39.02 124.26 -24.38
N GLU A 690 39.91 124.64 -25.32
CA GLU A 690 39.70 124.42 -26.76
C GLU A 690 39.61 122.91 -27.10
N TYR A 691 40.40 122.08 -26.41
CA TYR A 691 40.30 120.62 -26.49
C TYR A 691 38.98 120.08 -25.88
N LEU A 692 38.57 120.56 -24.71
CA LEU A 692 37.32 120.13 -24.05
C LEU A 692 36.08 120.48 -24.87
N GLU A 693 36.03 121.64 -25.51
CA GLU A 693 34.91 121.99 -26.41
C GLU A 693 34.82 121.03 -27.60
N SER A 694 35.95 120.59 -28.17
CA SER A 694 35.97 119.55 -29.21
C SER A 694 35.51 118.18 -28.67
N MET A 695 35.96 117.80 -27.47
CA MET A 695 35.61 116.52 -26.85
C MET A 695 34.15 116.47 -26.38
N ILE A 696 33.55 117.60 -26.00
CA ILE A 696 32.12 117.71 -25.68
C ILE A 696 31.29 117.49 -26.95
N LEU A 697 31.66 118.08 -28.09
CA LEU A 697 30.95 117.85 -29.35
C LEU A 697 31.06 116.38 -29.83
N GLU A 698 32.22 115.75 -29.66
CA GLU A 698 32.43 114.33 -29.96
C GLU A 698 31.68 113.41 -28.96
N GLN A 699 31.57 113.81 -27.69
CA GLN A 699 30.77 113.13 -26.67
C GLN A 699 29.27 113.28 -26.91
N GLU A 700 28.78 114.46 -27.32
CA GLU A 700 27.38 114.68 -27.67
C GLU A 700 26.98 113.86 -28.90
N ALA A 701 27.84 113.82 -29.93
CA ALA A 701 27.65 112.96 -31.10
C ALA A 701 27.60 111.47 -30.73
N THR A 702 28.59 110.96 -29.99
CA THR A 702 28.60 109.55 -29.56
C THR A 702 27.47 109.22 -28.57
N THR A 703 26.98 110.17 -27.77
CA THR A 703 25.80 109.97 -26.91
C THR A 703 24.51 109.92 -27.74
N GLN A 704 24.41 110.72 -28.80
CA GLN A 704 23.31 110.67 -29.77
C GLN A 704 23.32 109.33 -30.52
N ASP A 705 24.48 108.87 -30.99
CA ASP A 705 24.64 107.57 -31.67
C ASP A 705 24.35 106.40 -30.72
N LEU A 706 24.81 106.44 -29.47
CA LEU A 706 24.46 105.46 -28.44
C LEU A 706 22.95 105.48 -28.11
N LYS A 707 22.28 106.63 -28.23
CA LYS A 707 20.82 106.70 -28.03
C LYS A 707 20.08 106.09 -29.21
N VAL A 708 20.49 106.36 -30.45
CA VAL A 708 19.94 105.71 -31.66
C VAL A 708 20.18 104.20 -31.60
N ALA A 709 21.39 103.75 -31.25
CA ALA A 709 21.69 102.34 -31.09
C ALA A 709 20.86 101.67 -29.97
N ASN A 710 20.57 102.37 -28.86
CA ASN A 710 19.65 101.86 -27.84
C ASN A 710 18.20 101.81 -28.33
N GLU A 711 17.73 102.79 -29.11
CA GLU A 711 16.38 102.78 -29.69
C GLU A 711 16.24 101.67 -30.77
N GLU A 712 17.28 101.42 -31.57
CA GLU A 712 17.37 100.31 -32.52
C GLU A 712 17.44 98.95 -31.80
N ILE A 713 18.24 98.82 -30.74
CA ILE A 713 18.28 97.62 -29.90
C ILE A 713 16.92 97.37 -29.23
N LEU A 714 16.25 98.41 -28.70
CA LEU A 714 14.92 98.27 -28.11
C LEU A 714 13.88 97.84 -29.15
N SER A 715 13.86 98.47 -30.33
CA SER A 715 12.99 98.07 -31.44
C SER A 715 13.26 96.63 -31.90
N SER A 716 14.53 96.22 -31.99
CA SER A 716 14.91 94.85 -32.32
C SER A 716 14.53 93.86 -31.22
N ASN A 717 14.54 94.27 -29.96
CA ASN A 717 14.11 93.44 -28.83
C ASN A 717 12.58 93.30 -28.77
N GLU A 718 11.82 94.34 -29.15
CA GLU A 718 10.36 94.27 -29.36
C GLU A 718 10.00 93.37 -30.55
N GLU A 719 10.73 93.45 -31.68
CA GLU A 719 10.55 92.56 -32.84
C GLU A 719 10.96 91.10 -32.51
N LEU A 720 12.03 90.90 -31.75
CA LEU A 720 12.41 89.60 -31.20
C LEU A 720 11.36 89.06 -30.22
N GLN A 721 10.76 89.90 -29.37
CA GLN A 721 9.67 89.47 -28.49
C GLN A 721 8.43 89.08 -29.30
N SER A 722 8.01 89.91 -30.27
CA SER A 722 6.87 89.64 -31.15
C SER A 722 7.04 88.34 -31.94
N THR A 723 8.23 88.09 -32.50
CA THR A 723 8.52 86.83 -33.21
C THR A 723 8.63 85.62 -32.27
N ASN A 724 8.97 85.82 -30.99
CA ASN A 724 8.92 84.77 -29.96
C ASN A 724 7.46 84.45 -29.56
N GLU A 725 6.59 85.45 -29.49
CA GLU A 725 5.14 85.30 -29.24
C GLU A 725 4.43 84.61 -30.43
N GLU A 726 4.78 84.95 -31.67
CA GLU A 726 4.34 84.19 -32.86
C GLU A 726 4.85 82.74 -32.86
N LEU A 727 6.13 82.50 -32.54
CA LEU A 727 6.69 81.15 -32.43
C LEU A 727 6.04 80.31 -31.33
N GLN A 728 5.74 80.91 -30.17
CA GLN A 728 5.05 80.24 -29.07
C GLN A 728 3.59 79.92 -29.46
N THR A 729 2.91 80.81 -30.19
CA THR A 729 1.55 80.58 -30.71
C THR A 729 1.52 79.45 -31.75
N ALA A 730 2.44 79.47 -32.72
CA ALA A 730 2.56 78.41 -33.73
C ALA A 730 2.93 77.05 -33.11
N LYS A 731 3.74 77.05 -32.05
CA LYS A 731 4.06 75.85 -31.26
C LYS A 731 2.84 75.31 -30.51
N GLU A 732 2.00 76.16 -29.95
CA GLU A 732 0.76 75.75 -29.27
C GLU A 732 -0.25 75.16 -30.28
N GLU A 733 -0.37 75.72 -31.49
CA GLU A 733 -1.20 75.16 -32.57
C GLU A 733 -0.68 73.79 -33.07
N VAL A 734 0.64 73.64 -33.24
CA VAL A 734 1.28 72.36 -33.57
C VAL A 734 1.17 71.34 -32.44
N GLN A 735 1.11 71.77 -31.17
CA GLN A 735 0.90 70.85 -30.06
C GLN A 735 -0.56 70.39 -29.99
N ALA A 736 -1.52 71.29 -30.15
CA ALA A 736 -2.95 70.95 -30.16
C ALA A 736 -3.32 69.98 -31.30
N THR A 737 -2.81 70.20 -32.51
CA THR A 737 -3.02 69.30 -33.65
C THR A 737 -2.34 67.93 -33.47
N ASN A 738 -1.21 67.85 -32.77
CA ASN A 738 -0.63 66.56 -32.37
C ASN A 738 -1.50 65.82 -31.33
N GLU A 739 -2.13 66.54 -30.40
CA GLU A 739 -3.04 65.95 -29.40
C GLU A 739 -4.34 65.43 -30.06
N GLU A 740 -4.87 66.12 -31.07
CA GLU A 740 -6.02 65.65 -31.87
C GLU A 740 -5.64 64.43 -32.76
N LEU A 741 -4.49 64.44 -33.43
CA LEU A 741 -3.98 63.28 -34.18
C LEU A 741 -3.68 62.07 -33.27
N LYS A 742 -3.27 62.31 -32.01
CA LYS A 742 -3.04 61.24 -31.04
C LYS A 742 -4.35 60.60 -30.58
N THR A 743 -5.35 61.39 -30.20
CA THR A 743 -6.65 60.87 -29.74
C THR A 743 -7.42 60.13 -30.84
N THR A 744 -7.40 60.64 -32.08
CA THR A 744 -8.03 59.95 -33.22
C THR A 744 -7.33 58.64 -33.60
N ASN A 745 -6.00 58.56 -33.45
CA ASN A 745 -5.24 57.31 -33.62
C ASN A 745 -5.51 56.31 -32.47
N GLU A 746 -5.64 56.79 -31.23
CA GLU A 746 -6.03 55.97 -30.08
C GLU A 746 -7.46 55.40 -30.25
N GLU A 747 -8.41 56.18 -30.78
CA GLU A 747 -9.75 55.67 -31.13
C GLU A 747 -9.70 54.62 -32.25
N LEU A 748 -8.94 54.86 -33.33
CA LEU A 748 -8.78 53.88 -34.42
C LEU A 748 -8.13 52.58 -33.95
N GLN A 749 -7.16 52.64 -33.03
CA GLN A 749 -6.57 51.45 -32.43
C GLN A 749 -7.59 50.71 -31.55
N SER A 750 -8.37 51.43 -30.74
CA SER A 750 -9.48 50.87 -29.97
C SER A 750 -10.51 50.14 -30.86
N ARG A 751 -10.94 50.76 -31.97
CA ARG A 751 -11.87 50.13 -32.93
C ARG A 751 -11.31 48.89 -33.62
N ASN A 752 -10.01 48.87 -33.93
CA ASN A 752 -9.37 47.66 -34.47
C ASN A 752 -9.30 46.55 -33.40
N LEU A 753 -9.02 46.88 -32.14
CA LEU A 753 -9.06 45.93 -31.04
C LEU A 753 -10.47 45.37 -30.82
N GLU A 754 -11.52 46.20 -30.81
CA GLU A 754 -12.92 45.74 -30.76
C GLU A 754 -13.24 44.74 -31.88
N LEU A 755 -12.89 45.06 -33.13
CA LEU A 755 -13.12 44.17 -34.27
C LEU A 755 -12.31 42.86 -34.18
N HIS A 756 -11.08 42.92 -33.69
CA HIS A 756 -10.28 41.72 -33.43
C HIS A 756 -10.88 40.86 -32.30
N HIS A 757 -11.37 41.46 -31.22
CA HIS A 757 -12.08 40.74 -30.16
C HIS A 757 -13.35 40.07 -30.70
N VAL A 758 -14.23 40.80 -31.39
CA VAL A 758 -15.48 40.24 -31.93
C VAL A 758 -15.23 39.11 -32.96
N ASN A 759 -14.21 39.24 -33.81
CA ASN A 759 -13.87 38.15 -34.74
C ASN A 759 -13.19 36.95 -34.04
N ASN A 760 -12.38 37.19 -33.00
CA ASN A 760 -11.83 36.10 -32.17
C ASN A 760 -12.94 35.38 -31.39
N ASP A 761 -13.90 36.10 -30.82
CA ASP A 761 -15.07 35.52 -30.13
C ASP A 761 -15.92 34.70 -31.10
N LEU A 762 -16.14 35.18 -32.33
CA LEU A 762 -16.83 34.40 -33.37
C LEU A 762 -16.05 33.13 -33.77
N LEU A 763 -14.72 33.17 -33.81
CA LEU A 763 -13.89 31.99 -34.04
C LEU A 763 -13.93 31.02 -32.84
N ASN A 764 -13.89 31.53 -31.62
CA ASN A 764 -14.00 30.76 -30.37
C ASN A 764 -15.37 30.09 -30.22
N LEU A 765 -16.44 30.75 -30.63
CA LEU A 765 -17.79 30.16 -30.69
C LEU A 765 -17.86 29.06 -31.78
N LEU A 766 -17.27 29.27 -32.95
CA LEU A 766 -17.23 28.25 -34.01
C LEU A 766 -16.28 27.07 -33.69
N SER A 767 -15.27 27.25 -32.84
CA SER A 767 -14.38 26.17 -32.40
C SER A 767 -14.90 25.40 -31.18
N SER A 768 -15.68 26.05 -30.31
CA SER A 768 -16.32 25.41 -29.15
C SER A 768 -17.61 24.65 -29.47
N VAL A 769 -18.31 25.00 -30.56
CA VAL A 769 -19.41 24.18 -31.11
C VAL A 769 -18.84 22.89 -31.70
N ASN A 770 -18.87 21.81 -30.92
CA ASN A 770 -18.42 20.47 -31.34
C ASN A 770 -19.42 19.76 -32.29
N ILE A 771 -19.99 20.51 -33.24
CA ILE A 771 -20.89 20.01 -34.29
C ILE A 771 -20.20 20.29 -35.63
N PRO A 772 -20.07 19.29 -36.51
CA PRO A 772 -19.68 19.51 -37.91
C PRO A 772 -20.65 20.48 -38.61
N ILE A 773 -20.20 21.72 -38.82
CA ILE A 773 -20.93 22.76 -39.56
C ILE A 773 -20.01 23.27 -40.69
N LEU A 774 -20.56 23.33 -41.91
CA LEU A 774 -19.92 23.86 -43.10
C LEU A 774 -20.82 24.94 -43.71
N ILE A 775 -20.27 26.14 -43.90
CA ILE A 775 -20.96 27.28 -44.52
C ILE A 775 -20.41 27.47 -45.93
N LEU A 776 -21.29 27.31 -46.92
CA LEU A 776 -21.02 27.57 -48.34
C LEU A 776 -21.61 28.93 -48.75
N ALA A 777 -20.99 29.59 -49.71
CA ALA A 777 -21.52 30.77 -50.40
C ALA A 777 -22.52 30.37 -51.50
N ASN A 778 -23.14 31.35 -52.15
CA ASN A 778 -24.16 31.12 -53.18
C ASN A 778 -23.61 30.47 -54.48
N ASP A 779 -22.29 30.50 -54.70
CA ASP A 779 -21.59 29.77 -55.77
C ASP A 779 -20.97 28.44 -55.29
N LEU A 780 -21.48 27.90 -54.17
CA LEU A 780 -21.05 26.67 -53.50
C LEU A 780 -19.57 26.65 -53.05
N ARG A 781 -18.91 27.82 -52.96
CA ARG A 781 -17.57 27.93 -52.35
C ARG A 781 -17.60 27.86 -50.83
N ILE A 782 -16.58 27.26 -50.23
CA ILE A 782 -16.42 27.16 -48.79
C ILE A 782 -16.10 28.54 -48.18
N ARG A 783 -16.96 29.01 -47.27
CA ARG A 783 -16.82 30.32 -46.62
C ARG A 783 -16.21 30.21 -45.22
N ARG A 784 -16.72 29.28 -44.39
CA ARG A 784 -16.19 28.91 -43.06
C ARG A 784 -16.63 27.48 -42.72
N PHE A 785 -15.91 26.80 -41.83
CA PHE A 785 -16.29 25.49 -41.27
C PHE A 785 -15.79 25.35 -39.83
N THR A 786 -16.38 24.42 -39.06
CA THR A 786 -15.94 24.10 -37.69
C THR A 786 -14.80 23.07 -37.68
N PRO A 787 -13.95 23.00 -36.63
CA PRO A 787 -12.88 22.00 -36.54
C PRO A 787 -13.39 20.55 -36.63
N THR A 788 -14.60 20.27 -36.16
CA THR A 788 -15.24 18.96 -36.29
C THR A 788 -15.64 18.64 -37.75
N ALA A 789 -16.06 19.65 -38.53
CA ALA A 789 -16.29 19.49 -39.97
C ALA A 789 -14.97 19.29 -40.74
N GLN A 790 -13.87 19.89 -40.26
CA GLN A 790 -12.54 19.68 -40.85
C GLN A 790 -12.14 18.20 -40.85
N GLN A 791 -12.34 17.52 -39.72
CA GLN A 791 -12.05 16.08 -39.58
C GLN A 791 -13.04 15.20 -40.34
N LEU A 792 -14.35 15.48 -40.27
CA LEU A 792 -15.37 14.61 -40.85
C LEU A 792 -15.44 14.69 -42.40
N LEU A 793 -15.15 15.86 -42.97
CA LEU A 793 -15.25 16.15 -44.41
C LEU A 793 -13.88 16.27 -45.12
N ASN A 794 -12.77 15.98 -44.41
CA ASN A 794 -11.38 16.08 -44.90
C ASN A 794 -10.99 17.47 -45.45
N LEU A 795 -11.39 18.54 -44.77
CA LEU A 795 -11.04 19.91 -45.16
C LEU A 795 -9.65 20.31 -44.60
N ILE A 796 -9.02 21.31 -45.21
CA ILE A 796 -7.89 22.04 -44.62
C ILE A 796 -8.16 23.56 -44.60
N PRO A 797 -7.55 24.34 -43.69
CA PRO A 797 -7.82 25.79 -43.58
C PRO A 797 -7.59 26.61 -44.87
N THR A 798 -6.79 26.09 -45.81
CA THR A 798 -6.54 26.67 -47.13
C THR A 798 -7.60 26.33 -48.20
N ASP A 799 -8.63 25.55 -47.87
CA ASP A 799 -9.76 25.29 -48.76
C ASP A 799 -10.85 26.38 -48.73
N VAL A 800 -10.75 27.35 -47.81
CA VAL A 800 -11.65 28.52 -47.79
C VAL A 800 -11.51 29.28 -49.11
N GLY A 801 -12.63 29.42 -49.83
CA GLY A 801 -12.70 29.97 -51.19
C GLY A 801 -12.69 28.95 -52.33
N ARG A 802 -12.48 27.65 -52.05
CA ARG A 802 -12.63 26.57 -53.06
C ARG A 802 -14.08 26.13 -53.23
N PRO A 803 -14.50 25.67 -54.43
CA PRO A 803 -15.78 24.98 -54.62
C PRO A 803 -15.85 23.71 -53.77
N PHE A 804 -17.01 23.43 -53.18
CA PHE A 804 -17.20 22.22 -52.38
C PHE A 804 -17.09 20.91 -53.19
N SER A 805 -17.43 20.95 -54.49
CA SER A 805 -17.40 19.77 -55.38
C SER A 805 -16.00 19.25 -55.72
N ASP A 806 -14.94 20.03 -55.46
CA ASP A 806 -13.55 19.57 -55.61
C ASP A 806 -13.07 18.65 -54.45
N ILE A 807 -13.86 18.50 -53.38
CA ILE A 807 -13.44 17.86 -52.13
C ILE A 807 -14.00 16.43 -51.96
N ARG A 808 -13.11 15.49 -51.62
CA ARG A 808 -13.46 14.09 -51.33
C ARG A 808 -13.89 13.90 -49.86
N SER A 809 -15.17 14.18 -49.60
CA SER A 809 -15.81 13.87 -48.32
C SER A 809 -15.83 12.36 -48.01
N THR A 810 -15.73 12.02 -46.72
CA THR A 810 -15.81 10.64 -46.22
C THR A 810 -17.23 10.05 -46.26
N ILE A 811 -18.26 10.92 -46.32
CA ILE A 811 -19.67 10.52 -46.21
C ILE A 811 -20.30 10.43 -47.61
N ASN A 812 -20.83 9.25 -47.94
CA ASN A 812 -21.32 8.95 -49.28
C ASN A 812 -22.79 9.38 -49.46
N VAL A 813 -23.02 10.67 -49.72
CA VAL A 813 -24.35 11.23 -49.94
C VAL A 813 -24.64 11.32 -51.46
N PRO A 814 -25.54 10.49 -52.02
CA PRO A 814 -25.87 10.57 -53.44
C PRO A 814 -26.57 11.91 -53.75
N ASN A 815 -26.22 12.51 -54.89
CA ASN A 815 -26.84 13.73 -55.44
C ASN A 815 -26.82 14.98 -54.52
N LEU A 816 -25.81 15.09 -53.65
CA LEU A 816 -25.67 16.18 -52.69
C LEU A 816 -25.65 17.59 -53.34
N GLU A 817 -24.98 17.77 -54.47
CA GLU A 817 -24.90 19.09 -55.14
C GLU A 817 -26.28 19.59 -55.61
N SER A 818 -27.09 18.72 -56.21
CA SER A 818 -28.48 19.04 -56.55
C SER A 818 -29.38 19.29 -55.33
N LEU A 819 -29.11 18.63 -54.20
CA LEU A 819 -29.83 18.89 -52.94
C LEU A 819 -29.45 20.26 -52.34
N LEU A 820 -28.20 20.71 -52.50
CA LEU A 820 -27.76 22.05 -52.08
C LEU A 820 -28.44 23.14 -52.92
N LEU A 821 -28.48 22.97 -54.25
CA LEU A 821 -29.18 23.88 -55.15
C LEU A 821 -30.69 23.91 -54.88
N GLU A 822 -31.33 22.75 -54.66
CA GLU A 822 -32.76 22.69 -54.30
C GLU A 822 -33.07 23.46 -53.00
N VAL A 823 -32.17 23.44 -52.01
CA VAL A 823 -32.35 24.20 -50.74
C VAL A 823 -32.15 25.71 -50.94
N ILE A 824 -31.28 26.14 -51.87
CA ILE A 824 -31.15 27.56 -52.25
C ILE A 824 -32.45 28.05 -52.91
N ASP A 825 -32.94 27.33 -53.93
CA ASP A 825 -34.09 27.74 -54.73
C ASP A 825 -35.43 27.61 -53.98
N THR A 826 -35.62 26.55 -53.19
CA THR A 826 -36.91 26.27 -52.51
C THR A 826 -36.99 26.82 -51.09
N LEU A 827 -35.88 27.29 -50.50
CA LEU A 827 -35.75 27.75 -49.11
C LEU A 827 -36.12 26.71 -48.02
N ASN A 828 -36.46 25.47 -48.37
CA ASN A 828 -36.88 24.44 -47.43
C ASN A 828 -35.70 23.70 -46.79
N ILE A 829 -35.86 23.27 -45.55
CA ILE A 829 -34.86 22.46 -44.83
C ILE A 829 -34.92 21.02 -45.34
N LYS A 830 -33.78 20.40 -45.62
CA LYS A 830 -33.65 18.98 -45.97
C LYS A 830 -32.93 18.22 -44.84
N GLU A 831 -33.46 17.05 -44.48
CA GLU A 831 -32.95 16.18 -43.41
C GLU A 831 -32.87 14.73 -43.92
N LEU A 832 -31.73 14.08 -43.70
CA LEU A 832 -31.43 12.73 -44.18
C LEU A 832 -30.61 11.97 -43.12
N GLU A 833 -30.94 10.70 -42.86
CA GLU A 833 -30.00 9.78 -42.19
C GLU A 833 -29.02 9.23 -43.24
N VAL A 834 -27.73 9.34 -42.95
CA VAL A 834 -26.63 8.92 -43.85
C VAL A 834 -25.57 8.17 -43.05
N GLN A 835 -24.80 7.31 -43.72
CA GLN A 835 -23.66 6.61 -43.11
C GLN A 835 -22.33 7.07 -43.72
N ASP A 836 -21.26 7.02 -42.92
CA ASP A 836 -19.89 7.09 -43.43
C ASP A 836 -19.44 5.76 -44.07
N GLN A 837 -18.22 5.73 -44.60
CA GLN A 837 -17.62 4.51 -45.15
C GLN A 837 -17.25 3.44 -44.10
N GLN A 838 -17.48 3.70 -42.81
CA GLN A 838 -17.17 2.79 -41.69
C GLN A 838 -18.45 2.23 -41.02
N GLY A 839 -19.62 2.75 -41.37
CA GLY A 839 -20.93 2.34 -40.86
C GLY A 839 -21.52 3.22 -39.75
N HIS A 840 -20.86 4.31 -39.34
CA HIS A 840 -21.40 5.25 -38.35
C HIS A 840 -22.57 6.05 -38.91
N TRP A 841 -23.62 6.23 -38.10
CA TRP A 841 -24.84 6.94 -38.48
C TRP A 841 -24.78 8.43 -38.14
N TYR A 842 -25.05 9.26 -39.15
CA TYR A 842 -25.17 10.71 -39.02
C TYR A 842 -26.52 11.20 -39.53
N ASN A 843 -27.11 12.19 -38.87
CA ASN A 843 -28.21 12.98 -39.39
C ASN A 843 -27.64 14.22 -40.10
N LEU A 844 -27.80 14.28 -41.42
CA LEU A 844 -27.39 15.38 -42.29
C LEU A 844 -28.56 16.36 -42.44
N ARG A 845 -28.32 17.64 -42.13
CA ARG A 845 -29.32 18.72 -42.19
C ARG A 845 -28.79 19.91 -42.98
N ILE A 846 -29.53 20.30 -44.03
CA ILE A 846 -29.15 21.36 -44.97
C ILE A 846 -30.14 22.53 -44.82
N ARG A 847 -29.62 23.76 -44.68
CA ARG A 847 -30.40 24.98 -44.40
C ARG A 847 -29.89 26.18 -45.22
N PRO A 848 -30.75 27.06 -45.76
CA PRO A 848 -30.30 28.27 -46.45
C PRO A 848 -29.66 29.28 -45.48
N TYR A 849 -28.55 29.91 -45.89
CA TYR A 849 -27.90 31.00 -45.15
C TYR A 849 -28.46 32.35 -45.61
N LYS A 850 -28.74 33.25 -44.64
CA LYS A 850 -29.33 34.57 -44.90
C LYS A 850 -28.58 35.67 -44.18
N THR A 851 -28.42 36.81 -44.83
CA THR A 851 -27.85 38.03 -44.26
C THR A 851 -28.86 38.77 -43.37
N ALA A 852 -28.39 39.78 -42.64
CA ALA A 852 -29.25 40.69 -41.87
C ALA A 852 -30.26 41.47 -42.73
N SER A 853 -30.02 41.61 -44.05
CA SER A 853 -30.98 42.16 -45.02
C SER A 853 -31.99 41.12 -45.54
N ASN A 854 -32.04 39.92 -44.95
CA ASN A 854 -32.88 38.77 -45.35
C ASN A 854 -32.62 38.27 -46.80
N GLN A 855 -31.46 38.61 -47.36
CA GLN A 855 -31.01 38.13 -48.67
C GLN A 855 -30.31 36.78 -48.52
N ILE A 856 -30.50 35.87 -49.49
CA ILE A 856 -29.85 34.56 -49.51
C ILE A 856 -28.38 34.74 -49.90
N ASP A 857 -27.48 34.16 -49.11
CA ASP A 857 -26.01 34.33 -49.24
C ASP A 857 -25.28 32.98 -49.04
N GLY A 858 -25.93 31.90 -49.50
CA GLY A 858 -25.40 30.53 -49.51
C GLY A 858 -26.18 29.53 -48.64
N VAL A 859 -25.49 28.50 -48.13
CA VAL A 859 -26.07 27.34 -47.46
C VAL A 859 -25.23 26.94 -46.24
N VAL A 860 -25.90 26.50 -45.17
CA VAL A 860 -25.28 25.85 -44.01
C VAL A 860 -25.62 24.36 -44.03
N ILE A 861 -24.58 23.52 -44.05
CA ILE A 861 -24.67 22.08 -43.86
C ILE A 861 -24.29 21.78 -42.41
N VAL A 862 -25.09 20.95 -41.73
CA VAL A 862 -24.85 20.48 -40.36
C VAL A 862 -24.93 18.96 -40.36
N LEU A 863 -24.01 18.29 -39.66
CA LEU A 863 -24.12 16.86 -39.37
C LEU A 863 -24.17 16.62 -37.86
N MET A 864 -25.06 15.75 -37.42
CA MET A 864 -25.21 15.34 -36.02
C MET A 864 -24.98 13.84 -35.92
N ASP A 865 -24.13 13.41 -35.00
CA ASP A 865 -23.94 12.00 -34.67
C ASP A 865 -25.23 11.44 -34.03
N ILE A 866 -25.74 10.33 -34.58
CA ILE A 866 -26.88 9.58 -34.02
C ILE A 866 -26.53 8.10 -33.76
N ASP A 867 -25.28 7.71 -34.00
CA ASP A 867 -24.79 6.33 -33.90
C ASP A 867 -24.88 5.82 -32.46
N ALA A 868 -24.53 6.66 -31.47
CA ALA A 868 -24.73 6.33 -30.06
C ALA A 868 -26.19 6.01 -29.71
N ILE A 869 -27.16 6.73 -30.29
CA ILE A 869 -28.60 6.52 -30.05
C ILE A 869 -29.06 5.21 -30.73
N LYS A 870 -28.64 4.96 -31.97
CA LYS A 870 -28.93 3.70 -32.70
C LYS A 870 -28.34 2.50 -31.97
N ARG A 871 -27.10 2.60 -31.48
CA ARG A 871 -26.43 1.53 -30.70
C ARG A 871 -27.09 1.30 -29.35
N ILE A 872 -27.53 2.33 -28.64
CA ILE A 872 -28.30 2.17 -27.39
C ILE A 872 -29.63 1.47 -27.65
N ALA A 873 -30.37 1.82 -28.71
CA ALA A 873 -31.61 1.14 -29.07
C ALA A 873 -31.39 -0.37 -29.34
N GLN A 874 -30.36 -0.71 -30.13
CA GLN A 874 -29.96 -2.10 -30.36
C GLN A 874 -29.48 -2.80 -29.07
N GLN A 875 -28.79 -2.11 -28.18
CA GLN A 875 -28.35 -2.67 -26.90
C GLN A 875 -29.52 -2.95 -25.95
N VAL A 876 -30.57 -2.12 -25.95
CA VAL A 876 -31.81 -2.38 -25.20
C VAL A 876 -32.52 -3.61 -25.74
N GLU A 877 -32.66 -3.74 -27.06
CA GLU A 877 -33.24 -4.92 -27.71
C GLU A 877 -32.44 -6.19 -27.39
N GLN A 878 -31.10 -6.14 -27.52
CA GLN A 878 -30.21 -7.25 -27.14
C GLN A 878 -30.29 -7.58 -25.64
N SER A 879 -30.42 -6.58 -24.77
CA SER A 879 -30.55 -6.80 -23.32
C SER A 879 -31.87 -7.46 -22.94
N ARG A 880 -32.98 -7.12 -23.64
CA ARG A 880 -34.27 -7.77 -23.46
C ARG A 880 -34.21 -9.24 -23.90
N ASN A 881 -33.72 -9.48 -25.11
CA ASN A 881 -33.57 -10.83 -25.67
C ASN A 881 -32.60 -11.71 -24.84
N TYR A 882 -31.57 -11.10 -24.23
CA TYR A 882 -30.65 -11.78 -23.31
C TYR A 882 -31.31 -12.13 -21.97
N ALA A 883 -32.14 -11.24 -21.41
CA ALA A 883 -32.90 -11.53 -20.19
C ALA A 883 -33.95 -12.62 -20.42
N GLU A 884 -34.68 -12.57 -21.53
CA GLU A 884 -35.61 -13.62 -21.98
C GLU A 884 -34.88 -14.98 -22.10
N ALA A 885 -33.73 -15.01 -22.79
CA ALA A 885 -32.92 -16.22 -22.95
C ALA A 885 -32.40 -16.78 -21.61
N ILE A 886 -32.10 -15.95 -20.61
CA ILE A 886 -31.75 -16.42 -19.26
C ILE A 886 -32.97 -17.07 -18.60
N VAL A 887 -34.12 -16.39 -18.57
CA VAL A 887 -35.33 -16.89 -17.89
C VAL A 887 -35.79 -18.22 -18.46
N GLU A 888 -35.71 -18.40 -19.78
CA GLU A 888 -36.08 -19.65 -20.47
C GLU A 888 -35.05 -20.78 -20.35
N THR A 889 -33.78 -20.47 -20.08
CA THR A 889 -32.73 -21.50 -19.86
C THR A 889 -32.52 -21.87 -18.40
N VAL A 890 -33.10 -21.15 -17.45
CA VAL A 890 -33.11 -21.52 -16.03
C VAL A 890 -33.95 -22.80 -15.85
N PRO A 891 -33.37 -23.91 -15.34
CA PRO A 891 -34.07 -25.20 -15.19
C PRO A 891 -35.05 -25.25 -14.00
N GLN A 892 -35.17 -24.15 -13.26
CA GLN A 892 -36.12 -24.00 -12.17
C GLN A 892 -37.43 -23.38 -12.70
N PRO A 893 -38.61 -23.95 -12.38
CA PRO A 893 -39.89 -23.32 -12.65
C PRO A 893 -39.99 -21.90 -12.06
N LEU A 894 -40.20 -20.93 -12.94
CA LEU A 894 -40.45 -19.53 -12.61
C LEU A 894 -41.84 -19.13 -13.11
N VAL A 895 -42.60 -18.41 -12.28
CA VAL A 895 -43.90 -17.84 -12.64
C VAL A 895 -44.03 -16.42 -12.08
N VAL A 896 -44.49 -15.49 -12.90
CA VAL A 896 -44.77 -14.09 -12.51
C VAL A 896 -46.27 -13.93 -12.32
N ILE A 897 -46.69 -13.38 -11.18
CA ILE A 897 -48.09 -13.07 -10.88
C ILE A 897 -48.32 -11.57 -10.63
N ASP A 898 -49.51 -11.09 -10.99
CA ASP A 898 -49.94 -9.70 -10.79
C ASP A 898 -50.58 -9.45 -9.40
N SER A 899 -50.94 -8.19 -9.16
CA SER A 899 -51.65 -7.70 -7.97
C SER A 899 -52.97 -8.40 -7.67
N SER A 900 -53.58 -9.06 -8.68
CA SER A 900 -54.82 -9.83 -8.59
C SER A 900 -54.59 -11.34 -8.46
N LEU A 901 -53.34 -11.78 -8.25
CA LEU A 901 -52.90 -13.17 -8.19
C LEU A 901 -53.07 -13.95 -9.51
N ARG A 902 -53.13 -13.27 -10.66
CA ARG A 902 -53.13 -13.91 -11.99
C ARG A 902 -51.72 -14.10 -12.51
N VAL A 903 -51.49 -15.17 -13.26
CA VAL A 903 -50.21 -15.40 -13.96
C VAL A 903 -50.07 -14.46 -15.15
N VAL A 904 -49.02 -13.64 -15.14
CA VAL A 904 -48.61 -12.78 -16.26
C VAL A 904 -47.79 -13.58 -17.28
N THR A 905 -46.86 -14.42 -16.80
CA THR A 905 -46.03 -15.30 -17.63
C THR A 905 -45.35 -16.38 -16.78
N ALA A 906 -44.92 -17.49 -17.38
CA ALA A 906 -44.08 -18.50 -16.75
C ALA A 906 -43.01 -19.01 -17.73
N ASN A 907 -41.90 -19.54 -17.23
CA ASN A 907 -40.82 -20.04 -18.09
C ASN A 907 -41.04 -21.48 -18.59
N GLN A 908 -40.26 -21.90 -19.58
CA GLN A 908 -40.31 -23.24 -20.15
C GLN A 908 -40.15 -24.35 -19.10
N ALA A 909 -39.31 -24.14 -18.07
CA ALA A 909 -39.16 -25.08 -16.97
C ALA A 909 -40.49 -25.29 -16.19
N PHE A 910 -41.26 -24.23 -15.93
CA PHE A 910 -42.59 -24.35 -15.32
C PHE A 910 -43.54 -25.20 -16.16
N TYR A 911 -43.63 -24.93 -17.47
CA TYR A 911 -44.48 -25.70 -18.37
C TYR A 911 -44.08 -27.17 -18.46
N GLN A 912 -42.77 -27.48 -18.46
CA GLN A 912 -42.25 -28.85 -18.44
C GLN A 912 -42.54 -29.55 -17.12
N THR A 913 -42.23 -28.94 -15.97
CA THR A 913 -42.39 -29.56 -14.64
C THR A 913 -43.86 -29.83 -14.31
N PHE A 914 -44.77 -28.89 -14.58
CA PHE A 914 -46.20 -29.03 -14.28
C PHE A 914 -47.02 -29.60 -15.44
N GLN A 915 -46.36 -29.96 -16.56
CA GLN A 915 -46.99 -30.49 -17.78
C GLN A 915 -48.17 -29.60 -18.24
N SER A 916 -47.95 -28.29 -18.28
CA SER A 916 -48.91 -27.25 -18.67
C SER A 916 -48.44 -26.52 -19.94
N THR A 917 -49.23 -25.56 -20.41
CA THR A 917 -48.90 -24.67 -21.54
C THR A 917 -49.28 -23.23 -21.20
N SER A 918 -48.66 -22.24 -21.86
CA SER A 918 -48.96 -20.81 -21.63
C SER A 918 -50.46 -20.51 -21.71
N ALA A 919 -51.14 -20.94 -22.78
CA ALA A 919 -52.59 -20.79 -22.97
C ALA A 919 -53.48 -21.53 -21.94
N LEU A 920 -52.91 -22.37 -21.07
CA LEU A 920 -53.63 -23.00 -19.95
C LEU A 920 -53.25 -22.42 -18.58
N THR A 921 -52.26 -21.53 -18.51
CA THR A 921 -51.67 -21.02 -17.27
C THR A 921 -51.73 -19.49 -17.17
N GLU A 922 -51.45 -18.76 -18.24
CA GLU A 922 -51.46 -17.28 -18.28
C GLU A 922 -52.88 -16.72 -18.17
N GLU A 923 -53.00 -15.48 -17.69
CA GLU A 923 -54.23 -14.73 -17.35
C GLU A 923 -55.13 -15.35 -16.26
N LYS A 924 -54.88 -16.61 -15.86
CA LYS A 924 -55.62 -17.32 -14.80
C LYS A 924 -55.08 -17.05 -13.42
N LEU A 925 -55.94 -17.20 -12.42
CA LEU A 925 -55.60 -17.09 -11.00
C LEU A 925 -54.70 -18.27 -10.58
N ILE A 926 -53.65 -18.00 -9.80
CA ILE A 926 -52.65 -19.02 -9.43
C ILE A 926 -53.26 -20.25 -8.74
N PHE A 927 -54.30 -20.06 -7.93
CA PHE A 927 -55.00 -21.14 -7.22
C PHE A 927 -56.01 -21.92 -8.09
N GLU A 928 -56.29 -21.49 -9.32
CA GLU A 928 -57.10 -22.24 -10.32
C GLU A 928 -56.23 -23.15 -11.20
N LEU A 929 -54.90 -23.00 -11.14
CA LEU A 929 -53.96 -23.84 -11.88
C LEU A 929 -54.05 -25.30 -11.43
N GLY A 930 -53.88 -26.23 -12.39
CA GLY A 930 -53.88 -27.67 -12.11
C GLY A 930 -55.18 -28.15 -11.47
N ASN A 931 -56.36 -27.78 -12.00
CA ASN A 931 -57.66 -28.14 -11.43
C ASN A 931 -57.87 -27.73 -9.94
N GLY A 932 -57.06 -26.80 -9.41
CA GLY A 932 -57.08 -26.39 -8.00
C GLY A 932 -55.96 -26.97 -7.13
N GLU A 933 -54.99 -27.69 -7.69
CA GLU A 933 -53.78 -28.20 -7.01
C GLU A 933 -53.01 -27.14 -6.20
N TRP A 934 -53.11 -25.87 -6.63
CA TRP A 934 -52.44 -24.71 -6.03
C TRP A 934 -53.31 -23.95 -5.01
N ASN A 935 -54.53 -24.42 -4.72
CA ASN A 935 -55.42 -23.82 -3.73
C ASN A 935 -55.01 -24.18 -2.29
N ILE A 936 -53.86 -23.65 -1.87
CA ILE A 936 -53.25 -23.87 -0.56
C ILE A 936 -53.49 -22.61 0.29
N PRO A 937 -54.35 -22.64 1.33
CA PRO A 937 -54.75 -21.42 2.05
C PRO A 937 -53.57 -20.62 2.62
N ASN A 938 -52.58 -21.31 3.21
CA ASN A 938 -51.39 -20.67 3.77
C ASN A 938 -50.55 -19.96 2.70
N LEU A 939 -50.52 -20.48 1.46
CA LEU A 939 -49.81 -19.85 0.34
C LEU A 939 -50.56 -18.60 -0.13
N ILE A 940 -51.88 -18.70 -0.31
CA ILE A 940 -52.72 -17.58 -0.76
C ILE A 940 -52.57 -16.38 0.18
N THR A 941 -52.78 -16.58 1.49
CA THR A 941 -52.60 -15.52 2.49
C THR A 941 -51.19 -14.92 2.47
N LEU A 942 -50.16 -15.75 2.23
CA LEU A 942 -48.78 -15.28 2.22
C LEU A 942 -48.41 -14.50 0.95
N LEU A 943 -49.02 -14.83 -0.20
CA LEU A 943 -48.91 -14.03 -1.43
C LEU A 943 -49.61 -12.66 -1.29
N GLU A 944 -50.79 -12.63 -0.65
CA GLU A 944 -51.47 -11.38 -0.30
C GLU A 944 -50.62 -10.51 0.65
N GLU A 945 -49.97 -11.12 1.65
CA GLU A 945 -49.07 -10.39 2.56
C GLU A 945 -47.83 -9.80 1.87
N ILE A 946 -47.28 -10.44 0.84
CA ILE A 946 -46.12 -9.90 0.08
C ILE A 946 -46.49 -8.55 -0.58
N PHE A 947 -47.68 -8.44 -1.17
CA PHE A 947 -48.15 -7.17 -1.75
C PHE A 947 -48.29 -6.09 -0.68
N LEU A 948 -48.96 -6.41 0.44
CA LEU A 948 -49.31 -5.49 1.51
C LEU A 948 -48.12 -5.05 2.39
N LYS A 949 -47.23 -5.98 2.77
CA LYS A 949 -46.14 -5.77 3.74
C LYS A 949 -44.76 -5.63 3.08
N ASN A 950 -44.66 -5.85 1.77
CA ASN A 950 -43.41 -5.77 1.01
C ASN A 950 -42.32 -6.75 1.49
N THR A 951 -42.74 -7.86 2.11
CA THR A 951 -41.91 -8.98 2.56
C THR A 951 -41.49 -9.87 1.37
N GLN A 952 -40.40 -10.62 1.54
CA GLN A 952 -39.95 -11.63 0.58
C GLN A 952 -40.23 -13.04 1.14
N LEU A 953 -40.81 -13.90 0.31
CA LEU A 953 -41.04 -15.30 0.60
C LEU A 953 -39.72 -16.07 0.45
N HIS A 954 -39.30 -16.74 1.51
CA HIS A 954 -38.09 -17.56 1.53
C HIS A 954 -38.41 -18.96 2.07
N ASP A 955 -37.86 -19.97 1.40
CA ASP A 955 -37.83 -21.39 1.82
C ASP A 955 -39.18 -21.93 2.35
N PHE A 956 -40.30 -21.52 1.74
CA PHE A 956 -41.63 -21.92 2.18
C PHE A 956 -42.00 -23.29 1.60
N GLU A 957 -42.01 -24.30 2.45
CA GLU A 957 -42.33 -25.69 2.06
C GLU A 957 -43.84 -25.92 1.93
N VAL A 958 -44.23 -26.43 0.76
CA VAL A 958 -45.59 -26.84 0.41
C VAL A 958 -45.59 -28.32 0.07
N GLU A 959 -46.34 -29.11 0.83
CA GLU A 959 -46.65 -30.50 0.47
C GLU A 959 -48.00 -30.54 -0.26
N SER A 960 -48.03 -31.09 -1.48
CA SER A 960 -49.27 -31.27 -2.24
C SER A 960 -49.21 -32.53 -3.12
N VAL A 961 -50.38 -32.98 -3.60
CA VAL A 961 -50.53 -34.09 -4.53
C VAL A 961 -51.08 -33.55 -5.84
N PHE A 962 -50.22 -33.52 -6.85
CA PHE A 962 -50.54 -33.05 -8.19
C PHE A 962 -50.99 -34.23 -9.07
N GLU A 963 -52.07 -34.08 -9.84
CA GLU A 963 -52.71 -35.12 -10.68
C GLU A 963 -51.71 -35.75 -11.67
N LYS A 964 -50.82 -34.93 -12.26
CA LYS A 964 -49.88 -35.35 -13.31
C LYS A 964 -48.49 -35.77 -12.83
N ILE A 965 -48.03 -35.28 -11.67
CA ILE A 965 -46.67 -35.56 -11.16
C ILE A 965 -46.66 -36.31 -9.82
N GLY A 966 -47.80 -36.45 -9.15
CA GLY A 966 -47.95 -37.15 -7.86
C GLY A 966 -47.66 -36.27 -6.65
N TYR A 967 -47.48 -36.90 -5.49
CA TYR A 967 -47.05 -36.22 -4.25
C TYR A 967 -45.69 -35.54 -4.44
N ARG A 968 -45.58 -34.29 -3.99
CA ARG A 968 -44.35 -33.50 -3.98
C ARG A 968 -44.26 -32.57 -2.78
N ILE A 969 -43.02 -32.35 -2.35
CA ILE A 969 -42.61 -31.30 -1.43
C ILE A 969 -41.95 -30.21 -2.28
N MET A 970 -42.64 -29.09 -2.45
CA MET A 970 -42.18 -27.93 -3.20
C MET A 970 -41.65 -26.85 -2.25
N LEU A 971 -40.48 -26.30 -2.54
CA LEU A 971 -39.91 -25.15 -1.86
C LEU A 971 -40.24 -23.89 -2.68
N LEU A 972 -40.91 -22.92 -2.07
CA LEU A 972 -41.34 -21.69 -2.71
C LEU A 972 -40.52 -20.50 -2.22
N ASN A 973 -39.91 -19.80 -3.17
CA ASN A 973 -39.21 -18.54 -2.98
C ASN A 973 -39.91 -17.46 -3.82
N GLY A 974 -40.07 -16.24 -3.31
CA GLY A 974 -40.89 -15.22 -3.95
C GLY A 974 -40.47 -13.79 -3.64
N CYS A 975 -40.22 -13.00 -4.69
CA CYS A 975 -39.85 -11.60 -4.55
C CYS A 975 -40.78 -10.68 -5.34
N LYS A 976 -41.13 -9.54 -4.73
CA LYS A 976 -41.90 -8.49 -5.38
C LYS A 976 -41.02 -7.74 -6.37
N ILE A 977 -41.48 -7.62 -7.61
CA ILE A 977 -40.84 -6.87 -8.69
C ILE A 977 -41.69 -5.66 -9.06
N ILE A 978 -41.05 -4.55 -9.43
CA ILE A 978 -41.70 -3.30 -9.80
C ILE A 978 -41.11 -2.87 -11.15
N GLN A 979 -41.97 -2.66 -12.15
CA GLN A 979 -41.60 -2.08 -13.44
C GLN A 979 -41.87 -0.57 -13.39
N GLN A 980 -41.07 0.25 -14.08
CA GLN A 980 -40.96 1.69 -13.77
C GLN A 980 -42.26 2.52 -13.89
N ASP A 981 -43.28 2.04 -14.60
CA ASP A 981 -44.59 2.70 -14.76
C ASP A 981 -45.80 1.73 -14.57
N ASN A 982 -45.63 0.58 -13.91
CA ASN A 982 -46.67 -0.46 -13.85
C ASN A 982 -46.92 -1.05 -12.45
N GLU A 983 -48.06 -1.75 -12.30
CA GLU A 983 -48.47 -2.37 -11.03
C GLU A 983 -47.43 -3.37 -10.48
N PRO A 984 -47.35 -3.54 -9.14
CA PRO A 984 -46.43 -4.50 -8.53
C PRO A 984 -46.80 -5.93 -8.93
N MET A 985 -45.77 -6.73 -9.22
CA MET A 985 -45.88 -8.16 -9.50
C MET A 985 -45.04 -8.95 -8.51
N ILE A 986 -45.24 -10.27 -8.42
CA ILE A 986 -44.37 -11.19 -7.67
C ILE A 986 -43.78 -12.20 -8.66
N LEU A 987 -42.46 -12.36 -8.65
CA LEU A 987 -41.77 -13.50 -9.26
C LEU A 987 -41.69 -14.61 -8.22
N LEU A 988 -42.29 -15.76 -8.51
CA LEU A 988 -42.20 -16.99 -7.73
C LEU A 988 -41.28 -17.99 -8.41
N ALA A 989 -40.34 -18.54 -7.64
CA ALA A 989 -39.47 -19.64 -8.02
C ALA A 989 -39.82 -20.88 -7.20
N ILE A 990 -40.06 -22.00 -7.88
CA ILE A 990 -40.54 -23.26 -7.28
C ILE A 990 -39.45 -24.32 -7.44
N GLN A 991 -39.14 -25.07 -6.39
CA GLN A 991 -38.16 -26.17 -6.44
C GLN A 991 -38.73 -27.46 -5.84
N ASP A 992 -38.70 -28.57 -6.58
CA ASP A 992 -38.99 -29.90 -6.04
C ASP A 992 -37.83 -30.36 -5.13
N ILE A 993 -38.09 -30.47 -3.83
CA ILE A 993 -37.12 -30.95 -2.82
C ILE A 993 -37.45 -32.35 -2.30
N THR A 994 -38.39 -33.06 -2.93
CA THR A 994 -38.91 -34.36 -2.46
C THR A 994 -37.79 -35.41 -2.30
N GLN A 995 -36.92 -35.54 -3.31
CA GLN A 995 -35.77 -36.45 -3.25
C GLN A 995 -34.73 -36.01 -2.20
N GLN A 996 -34.49 -34.70 -2.07
CA GLN A 996 -33.53 -34.15 -1.10
C GLN A 996 -33.95 -34.46 0.34
N LYS A 997 -35.25 -34.35 0.66
CA LYS A 997 -35.83 -34.75 1.95
C LYS A 997 -35.70 -36.26 2.21
N GLN A 998 -35.95 -37.09 1.19
CA GLN A 998 -35.80 -38.55 1.28
C GLN A 998 -34.35 -38.97 1.55
N PHE A 999 -33.37 -38.46 0.78
CA PHE A 999 -31.95 -38.74 1.01
C PHE A 999 -31.43 -38.19 2.36
N ALA A 1000 -31.96 -37.06 2.84
CA ALA A 1000 -31.60 -36.53 4.16
C ALA A 1000 -32.05 -37.49 5.29
N ALA A 1001 -33.25 -38.04 5.20
CA ALA A 1001 -33.77 -39.02 6.17
C ALA A 1001 -32.97 -40.34 6.14
N GLU A 1002 -32.62 -40.85 4.95
CA GLU A 1002 -31.79 -42.05 4.82
C GLU A 1002 -30.37 -41.82 5.38
N ARG A 1003 -29.74 -40.67 5.07
CA ARG A 1003 -28.42 -40.31 5.59
C ARG A 1003 -28.41 -40.19 7.11
N ALA A 1004 -29.45 -39.60 7.72
CA ALA A 1004 -29.57 -39.50 9.17
C ALA A 1004 -29.65 -40.89 9.84
N LYS A 1005 -30.36 -41.83 9.23
CA LYS A 1005 -30.45 -43.23 9.68
C LYS A 1005 -29.09 -43.94 9.62
N LEU A 1006 -28.34 -43.77 8.54
CA LEU A 1006 -26.99 -44.34 8.39
C LEU A 1006 -26.00 -43.76 9.42
N LEU A 1007 -26.03 -42.45 9.65
CA LEU A 1007 -25.19 -41.78 10.66
C LEU A 1007 -25.45 -42.30 12.08
N SER A 1008 -26.73 -42.52 12.43
CA SER A 1008 -27.10 -43.10 13.73
C SER A 1008 -26.56 -44.54 13.89
N GLN A 1009 -26.60 -45.34 12.81
CA GLN A 1009 -26.03 -46.70 12.80
C GLN A 1009 -24.51 -46.68 12.99
N GLU A 1010 -23.78 -45.82 12.26
CA GLU A 1010 -22.32 -45.65 12.39
C GLU A 1010 -21.92 -45.28 13.83
N GLN A 1011 -22.61 -44.28 14.41
CA GLN A 1011 -22.37 -43.83 15.78
C GLN A 1011 -22.57 -44.96 16.79
N SER A 1012 -23.63 -45.78 16.63
CA SER A 1012 -23.89 -46.91 17.53
C SER A 1012 -22.80 -48.00 17.47
N ALA A 1013 -22.30 -48.32 16.26
CA ALA A 1013 -21.25 -49.31 16.06
C ALA A 1013 -19.90 -48.83 16.61
N ARG A 1014 -19.58 -47.54 16.44
CA ARG A 1014 -18.38 -46.92 17.01
C ARG A 1014 -18.40 -46.95 18.54
N LEU A 1015 -19.54 -46.65 19.17
CA LEU A 1015 -19.68 -46.63 20.62
C LEU A 1015 -19.50 -48.03 21.23
N GLN A 1016 -19.97 -49.08 20.55
CA GLN A 1016 -19.69 -50.47 20.92
C GLN A 1016 -18.18 -50.82 20.82
N ALA A 1017 -17.50 -50.36 19.76
CA ALA A 1017 -16.06 -50.59 19.59
C ALA A 1017 -15.21 -49.86 20.67
N GLU A 1018 -15.58 -48.63 21.04
CA GLU A 1018 -14.90 -47.88 22.10
C GLU A 1018 -15.11 -48.52 23.49
N VAL A 1019 -16.29 -49.08 23.79
CA VAL A 1019 -16.53 -49.87 25.01
C VAL A 1019 -15.70 -51.17 25.01
N SER A 1020 -15.63 -51.88 23.88
CA SER A 1020 -14.84 -53.11 23.77
C SER A 1020 -13.34 -52.89 23.96
N ASN A 1021 -12.78 -51.79 23.42
CA ASN A 1021 -11.38 -51.42 23.65
C ASN A 1021 -11.11 -51.08 25.12
N ARG A 1022 -11.97 -50.31 25.79
CA ARG A 1022 -11.77 -49.99 27.22
C ARG A 1022 -11.72 -51.24 28.11
N ALA A 1023 -12.64 -52.19 27.90
CA ALA A 1023 -12.64 -53.46 28.64
C ALA A 1023 -11.37 -54.29 28.40
N LYS A 1024 -10.81 -54.24 27.19
CA LYS A 1024 -9.54 -54.90 26.83
C LYS A 1024 -8.34 -54.23 27.52
N ASP A 1025 -8.30 -52.90 27.57
CA ASP A 1025 -7.20 -52.15 28.21
C ASP A 1025 -7.22 -52.33 29.74
N GLU A 1026 -8.42 -52.36 30.34
CA GLU A 1026 -8.63 -52.69 31.76
C GLU A 1026 -8.14 -54.12 32.09
N PHE A 1027 -8.51 -55.11 31.27
CA PHE A 1027 -8.03 -56.49 31.39
C PHE A 1027 -6.49 -56.60 31.31
N LEU A 1028 -5.85 -55.88 30.38
CA LEU A 1028 -4.38 -55.84 30.27
C LEU A 1028 -3.72 -55.19 31.50
N SER A 1029 -4.35 -54.19 32.10
CA SER A 1029 -3.89 -53.56 33.34
C SER A 1029 -3.92 -54.54 34.52
N ILE A 1030 -5.04 -55.24 34.71
CA ILE A 1030 -5.22 -56.24 35.78
C ILE A 1030 -4.21 -57.39 35.63
N LEU A 1031 -4.06 -57.95 34.42
CA LEU A 1031 -3.05 -58.99 34.15
C LEU A 1031 -1.63 -58.55 34.48
N SER A 1032 -1.28 -57.29 34.17
CA SER A 1032 0.05 -56.72 34.43
C SER A 1032 0.33 -56.59 35.93
N HIS A 1033 -0.69 -56.41 36.76
CA HIS A 1033 -0.59 -56.36 38.22
C HIS A 1033 -0.44 -57.76 38.81
N GLU A 1034 -1.34 -58.69 38.44
CA GLU A 1034 -1.37 -60.04 39.00
C GLU A 1034 -0.16 -60.89 38.61
N LEU A 1035 0.44 -60.67 37.43
CA LEU A 1035 1.71 -61.31 37.07
C LEU A 1035 2.92 -60.72 37.83
N ARG A 1036 2.88 -59.43 38.19
CA ARG A 1036 4.00 -58.71 38.84
C ARG A 1036 4.11 -59.02 40.34
N ASN A 1037 2.97 -59.21 41.03
CA ASN A 1037 2.94 -59.47 42.48
C ASN A 1037 3.72 -60.74 42.91
N PRO A 1038 3.48 -61.94 42.34
CA PRO A 1038 4.26 -63.13 42.69
C PRO A 1038 5.72 -63.03 42.23
N LEU A 1039 5.99 -62.36 41.10
CA LEU A 1039 7.35 -62.13 40.60
C LEU A 1039 8.18 -61.29 41.60
N ASN A 1040 7.62 -60.18 42.09
CA ASN A 1040 8.27 -59.33 43.08
C ASN A 1040 8.52 -60.06 44.41
N ALA A 1041 7.57 -60.90 44.85
CA ALA A 1041 7.74 -61.73 46.04
C ALA A 1041 8.88 -62.75 45.87
N MET A 1042 8.96 -63.44 44.72
CA MET A 1042 10.05 -64.37 44.42
C MET A 1042 11.41 -63.66 44.36
N LEU A 1043 11.50 -62.50 43.70
CA LEU A 1043 12.73 -61.71 43.61
C LEU A 1043 13.19 -61.21 44.99
N GLY A 1044 12.28 -60.71 45.82
CA GLY A 1044 12.59 -60.25 47.18
C GLY A 1044 13.13 -61.36 48.07
N TRP A 1045 12.46 -62.52 48.12
CA TRP A 1045 12.96 -63.67 48.88
C TRP A 1045 14.25 -64.25 48.30
N SER A 1046 14.41 -64.29 46.98
CA SER A 1046 15.67 -64.72 46.34
C SER A 1046 16.86 -63.82 46.72
N GLN A 1047 16.65 -62.49 46.75
CA GLN A 1047 17.67 -61.54 47.19
C GLN A 1047 18.02 -61.72 48.68
N LEU A 1048 17.03 -61.89 49.54
CA LEU A 1048 17.22 -62.13 50.97
C LEU A 1048 17.97 -63.46 51.24
N LEU A 1049 17.60 -64.54 50.55
CA LEU A 1049 18.30 -65.83 50.64
C LEU A 1049 19.76 -65.76 50.15
N ARG A 1050 20.07 -64.82 49.25
CA ARG A 1050 21.44 -64.57 48.78
C ARG A 1050 22.29 -63.77 49.78
N THR A 1051 21.68 -63.13 50.78
CA THR A 1051 22.40 -62.50 51.91
C THR A 1051 22.57 -63.49 53.06
N GLN A 1052 23.83 -63.80 53.41
CA GLN A 1052 24.21 -64.93 54.28
C GLN A 1052 23.94 -64.73 55.79
N SER A 1053 22.88 -63.98 56.17
CA SER A 1053 22.57 -63.61 57.57
C SER A 1053 21.20 -64.11 58.07
N LEU A 1054 20.55 -65.02 57.34
CA LEU A 1054 19.27 -65.61 57.73
C LEU A 1054 19.42 -66.89 58.56
N ARG A 1055 18.55 -67.05 59.56
CA ARG A 1055 18.38 -68.30 60.31
C ARG A 1055 17.67 -69.37 59.46
N ALA A 1056 17.83 -70.64 59.82
CA ALA A 1056 17.31 -71.79 59.06
C ALA A 1056 15.78 -71.81 58.91
N ASP A 1057 15.04 -71.32 59.92
CA ASP A 1057 13.58 -71.11 59.86
C ASP A 1057 13.20 -70.11 58.76
N LYS A 1058 13.91 -68.99 58.67
CA LYS A 1058 13.72 -67.97 57.63
C LYS A 1058 14.13 -68.45 56.24
N ILE A 1059 15.12 -69.33 56.15
CA ILE A 1059 15.51 -69.95 54.87
C ILE A 1059 14.40 -70.88 54.37
N SER A 1060 13.86 -71.74 55.23
CA SER A 1060 12.73 -72.62 54.87
C SER A 1060 11.49 -71.82 54.47
N GLN A 1061 11.14 -70.78 55.25
CA GLN A 1061 10.02 -69.89 54.94
C GLN A 1061 10.20 -69.16 53.60
N GLY A 1062 11.42 -68.71 53.28
CA GLY A 1062 11.70 -68.05 52.00
C GLY A 1062 11.55 -68.97 50.79
N LEU A 1063 12.03 -70.21 50.89
CA LEU A 1063 11.87 -71.22 49.84
C LEU A 1063 10.40 -71.60 49.62
N GLU A 1064 9.64 -71.80 50.69
CA GLU A 1064 8.20 -72.11 50.62
C GLU A 1064 7.41 -70.98 49.93
N VAL A 1065 7.70 -69.71 50.26
CA VAL A 1065 7.05 -68.56 49.60
C VAL A 1065 7.44 -68.47 48.13
N ILE A 1066 8.71 -68.72 47.76
CA ILE A 1066 9.15 -68.75 46.36
C ILE A 1066 8.40 -69.83 45.60
N GLU A 1067 8.35 -71.07 46.11
CA GLU A 1067 7.67 -72.18 45.43
C GLU A 1067 6.17 -71.90 45.26
N ARG A 1068 5.51 -71.39 46.30
CA ARG A 1068 4.08 -71.03 46.25
C ARG A 1068 3.80 -69.94 45.21
N CYS A 1069 4.67 -68.92 45.11
CA CYS A 1069 4.55 -67.86 44.11
C CYS A 1069 4.86 -68.36 42.69
N ALA A 1070 5.80 -69.29 42.51
CA ALA A 1070 6.10 -69.91 41.21
C ALA A 1070 4.93 -70.77 40.70
N ARG A 1071 4.34 -71.60 41.57
CA ARG A 1071 3.13 -72.39 41.26
C ARG A 1071 1.96 -71.48 40.90
N ALA A 1072 1.72 -70.41 41.67
CA ALA A 1072 0.66 -69.45 41.39
C ALA A 1072 0.85 -68.70 40.06
N GLN A 1073 2.08 -68.28 39.74
CA GLN A 1073 2.37 -67.59 38.47
C GLN A 1073 2.23 -68.55 37.27
N SER A 1074 2.57 -69.83 37.43
CA SER A 1074 2.37 -70.84 36.38
C SER A 1074 0.88 -71.02 36.06
N GLN A 1075 0.03 -71.14 37.09
CA GLN A 1075 -1.43 -71.25 36.91
C GLN A 1075 -2.00 -70.02 36.17
N LEU A 1076 -1.62 -68.80 36.59
CA LEU A 1076 -2.05 -67.56 35.95
C LEU A 1076 -1.67 -67.49 34.45
N ILE A 1077 -0.54 -68.08 34.06
CA ILE A 1077 -0.09 -68.14 32.66
C ILE A 1077 -0.92 -69.17 31.87
N GLU A 1078 -1.24 -70.33 32.45
CA GLU A 1078 -2.09 -71.34 31.80
C GLU A 1078 -3.53 -70.84 31.61
N ASP A 1079 -4.11 -70.21 32.64
CA ASP A 1079 -5.45 -69.62 32.60
C ASP A 1079 -5.54 -68.53 31.51
N LEU A 1080 -4.53 -67.65 31.41
CA LEU A 1080 -4.41 -66.61 30.40
C LEU A 1080 -4.29 -67.22 28.98
N LEU A 1081 -3.50 -68.28 28.82
CA LEU A 1081 -3.34 -68.97 27.54
C LEU A 1081 -4.65 -69.63 27.07
N ASP A 1082 -5.45 -70.20 27.98
CA ASP A 1082 -6.76 -70.75 27.61
C ASP A 1082 -7.81 -69.66 27.33
N ILE A 1083 -7.83 -68.56 28.10
CA ILE A 1083 -8.66 -67.37 27.75
C ILE A 1083 -8.29 -66.84 26.35
N SER A 1084 -6.99 -66.80 26.01
CA SER A 1084 -6.51 -66.40 24.69
C SER A 1084 -6.94 -67.36 23.58
N ARG A 1085 -6.92 -68.68 23.83
CA ARG A 1085 -7.39 -69.70 22.88
C ARG A 1085 -8.90 -69.65 22.67
N ILE A 1086 -9.68 -69.34 23.72
CA ILE A 1086 -11.13 -69.16 23.66
C ILE A 1086 -11.46 -67.90 22.83
N THR A 1087 -10.94 -66.74 23.23
CA THR A 1087 -11.22 -65.44 22.57
C THR A 1087 -10.76 -65.36 21.12
N THR A 1088 -9.71 -66.11 20.73
CA THR A 1088 -9.27 -66.19 19.33
C THR A 1088 -9.95 -67.29 18.51
N GLY A 1089 -10.91 -68.04 19.07
CA GLY A 1089 -11.58 -69.16 18.40
C GLY A 1089 -10.68 -70.33 18.05
N LYS A 1090 -9.50 -70.42 18.69
CA LYS A 1090 -8.46 -71.45 18.41
C LYS A 1090 -8.54 -72.67 19.33
N LEU A 1091 -9.37 -72.63 20.38
CA LEU A 1091 -9.66 -73.78 21.22
C LEU A 1091 -10.40 -74.86 20.39
N ARG A 1092 -9.70 -75.96 20.08
CA ARG A 1092 -10.29 -77.14 19.45
C ARG A 1092 -10.61 -78.19 20.51
N LEU A 1093 -11.90 -78.48 20.69
CA LEU A 1093 -12.37 -79.53 21.60
C LEU A 1093 -12.28 -80.91 20.95
N LYS A 1094 -11.76 -81.90 21.67
CA LYS A 1094 -11.68 -83.32 21.27
C LYS A 1094 -12.99 -84.05 21.62
N ASN A 1095 -14.09 -83.70 20.95
CA ASN A 1095 -15.41 -84.23 21.29
C ASN A 1095 -15.46 -85.77 21.17
N SER A 1096 -15.87 -86.42 22.27
CA SER A 1096 -15.98 -87.87 22.44
C SER A 1096 -17.18 -88.21 23.33
N LEU A 1097 -17.65 -89.47 23.33
CA LEU A 1097 -18.78 -89.91 24.15
C LEU A 1097 -18.31 -90.38 25.54
N ILE A 1098 -18.51 -89.51 26.53
CA ILE A 1098 -17.99 -89.63 27.89
C ILE A 1098 -19.09 -90.10 28.84
N ASP A 1099 -18.74 -90.95 29.79
CA ASP A 1099 -19.60 -91.28 30.93
C ASP A 1099 -19.26 -90.37 32.11
N LEU A 1100 -20.24 -89.64 32.64
CA LEU A 1100 -20.02 -88.63 33.69
C LEU A 1100 -19.84 -89.25 35.08
N VAL A 1101 -20.40 -90.43 35.35
CA VAL A 1101 -20.30 -91.07 36.67
C VAL A 1101 -18.84 -91.37 37.06
N PRO A 1102 -18.02 -92.08 36.24
CA PRO A 1102 -16.62 -92.31 36.57
C PRO A 1102 -15.77 -91.02 36.51
N LEU A 1103 -16.13 -90.05 35.66
CA LEU A 1103 -15.41 -88.78 35.56
C LEU A 1103 -15.54 -87.96 36.85
N ILE A 1104 -16.76 -87.84 37.38
CA ILE A 1104 -17.03 -87.17 38.65
C ILE A 1104 -16.35 -87.93 39.80
N GLY A 1105 -16.47 -89.27 39.83
CA GLY A 1105 -15.81 -90.12 40.83
C GLY A 1105 -14.30 -89.89 40.92
N LEU A 1106 -13.58 -90.03 39.80
CA LEU A 1106 -12.13 -89.78 39.73
C LEU A 1106 -11.76 -88.36 40.17
N THR A 1107 -12.59 -87.37 39.84
CA THR A 1107 -12.31 -85.97 40.18
C THR A 1107 -12.58 -85.67 41.66
N LEU A 1108 -13.56 -86.35 42.28
CA LEU A 1108 -13.81 -86.28 43.73
C LEU A 1108 -12.69 -86.97 44.53
N GLU A 1109 -12.12 -88.07 44.05
CA GLU A 1109 -10.97 -88.72 44.70
C GLU A 1109 -9.75 -87.80 44.78
N VAL A 1110 -9.49 -86.99 43.75
CA VAL A 1110 -8.35 -86.03 43.73
C VAL A 1110 -8.48 -84.96 44.81
N VAL A 1111 -9.68 -84.44 45.09
CA VAL A 1111 -9.88 -83.40 46.13
C VAL A 1111 -10.11 -83.98 47.53
N ARG A 1112 -10.36 -85.29 47.63
CA ARG A 1112 -10.75 -85.97 48.88
C ARG A 1112 -9.74 -85.76 50.02
N LEU A 1113 -8.44 -85.91 49.74
CA LEU A 1113 -7.38 -85.69 50.74
C LEU A 1113 -7.39 -84.26 51.30
N SER A 1114 -7.73 -83.26 50.48
CA SER A 1114 -7.84 -81.86 50.91
C SER A 1114 -9.13 -81.57 51.69
N ALA A 1115 -10.20 -82.33 51.46
CA ALA A 1115 -11.44 -82.27 52.25
C ALA A 1115 -11.27 -82.96 53.60
N GLU A 1116 -10.68 -84.15 53.63
CA GLU A 1116 -10.38 -84.92 54.85
C GLU A 1116 -9.42 -84.13 55.77
N ALA A 1117 -8.42 -83.42 55.21
CA ALA A 1117 -7.54 -82.51 55.96
C ALA A 1117 -8.25 -81.28 56.59
N LYS A 1118 -9.51 -81.00 56.20
CA LYS A 1118 -10.39 -79.98 56.78
C LYS A 1118 -11.60 -80.59 57.53
N ASN A 1119 -11.62 -81.91 57.76
CA ASN A 1119 -12.78 -82.63 58.29
C ASN A 1119 -14.10 -82.39 57.49
N ILE A 1120 -14.02 -82.03 56.20
CA ILE A 1120 -15.19 -81.77 55.35
C ILE A 1120 -15.79 -83.08 54.84
N GLN A 1121 -17.09 -83.29 55.06
CA GLN A 1121 -17.80 -84.40 54.45
C GLN A 1121 -18.12 -84.10 52.97
N ILE A 1122 -17.68 -84.97 52.06
CA ILE A 1122 -18.17 -85.02 50.68
C ILE A 1122 -19.27 -86.07 50.60
N VAL A 1123 -20.44 -85.68 50.08
CA VAL A 1123 -21.56 -86.58 49.78
C VAL A 1123 -21.86 -86.51 48.28
N SER A 1124 -22.04 -87.66 47.63
CA SER A 1124 -22.27 -87.76 46.19
C SER A 1124 -23.50 -88.61 45.87
N ASP A 1125 -24.52 -88.01 45.27
CA ASP A 1125 -25.72 -88.67 44.75
C ASP A 1125 -25.64 -88.72 43.22
N LEU A 1126 -25.09 -89.81 42.67
CA LEU A 1126 -24.82 -89.93 41.23
C LEU A 1126 -25.81 -90.90 40.59
N GLN A 1127 -26.85 -90.35 39.92
CA GLN A 1127 -27.85 -91.16 39.25
C GLN A 1127 -27.22 -91.97 38.10
N SER A 1128 -27.35 -93.30 38.14
CA SER A 1128 -26.89 -94.18 37.08
C SER A 1128 -27.86 -94.22 35.90
N GLY A 1129 -27.34 -94.45 34.68
CA GLY A 1129 -28.16 -94.62 33.47
C GLY A 1129 -28.52 -93.35 32.70
N ILE A 1130 -27.93 -92.20 33.03
CA ILE A 1130 -28.20 -90.90 32.37
C ILE A 1130 -27.92 -90.94 30.86
N GLY A 1131 -26.87 -91.64 30.46
CA GLY A 1131 -26.36 -91.73 29.08
C GLY A 1131 -24.95 -91.13 28.96
N LYS A 1132 -24.34 -91.28 27.78
CA LYS A 1132 -23.03 -90.66 27.49
C LYS A 1132 -23.21 -89.26 26.92
N VAL A 1133 -22.43 -88.31 27.43
CA VAL A 1133 -22.43 -86.91 26.97
C VAL A 1133 -21.32 -86.71 25.95
N LEU A 1134 -21.59 -85.92 24.91
CA LEU A 1134 -20.58 -85.55 23.91
C LEU A 1134 -19.75 -84.36 24.42
N GLY A 1135 -18.46 -84.55 24.64
CA GLY A 1135 -17.57 -83.49 25.12
C GLY A 1135 -16.08 -83.84 25.06
N ASP A 1136 -15.24 -82.91 25.50
CA ASP A 1136 -13.80 -83.10 25.65
C ASP A 1136 -13.50 -83.57 27.08
N LEU A 1137 -12.85 -84.73 27.23
CA LEU A 1137 -12.63 -85.37 28.52
C LEU A 1137 -11.71 -84.54 29.42
N ASP A 1138 -10.59 -84.08 28.85
CA ASP A 1138 -9.57 -83.31 29.55
C ASP A 1138 -10.20 -82.01 30.11
N ARG A 1139 -11.05 -81.36 29.30
CA ARG A 1139 -11.70 -80.09 29.67
C ARG A 1139 -12.89 -80.25 30.62
N LEU A 1140 -13.71 -81.29 30.49
CA LEU A 1140 -14.77 -81.57 31.46
C LEU A 1140 -14.18 -81.96 32.83
N GLN A 1141 -13.06 -82.71 32.86
CA GLN A 1141 -12.34 -83.00 34.10
C GLN A 1141 -11.81 -81.71 34.75
N GLN A 1142 -11.23 -80.80 33.97
CA GLN A 1142 -10.73 -79.51 34.46
C GLN A 1142 -11.85 -78.64 35.07
N ILE A 1143 -13.03 -78.60 34.45
CA ILE A 1143 -14.20 -77.87 34.99
C ILE A 1143 -14.62 -78.45 36.34
N LEU A 1144 -14.80 -79.78 36.42
CA LEU A 1144 -15.21 -80.45 37.66
C LEU A 1144 -14.16 -80.29 38.76
N TRP A 1145 -12.88 -80.39 38.42
CA TRP A 1145 -11.78 -80.21 39.36
C TRP A 1145 -11.75 -78.78 39.91
N ASN A 1146 -11.92 -77.77 39.05
CA ASN A 1146 -12.01 -76.37 39.47
C ASN A 1146 -13.21 -76.13 40.39
N LEU A 1147 -14.37 -76.72 40.11
CA LEU A 1147 -15.57 -76.59 40.95
C LEU A 1147 -15.35 -77.26 42.33
N PHE A 1148 -14.91 -78.52 42.36
CA PHE A 1148 -14.74 -79.27 43.60
C PHE A 1148 -13.56 -78.73 44.45
N SER A 1149 -12.46 -78.30 43.82
CA SER A 1149 -11.33 -77.63 44.47
C SER A 1149 -11.78 -76.32 45.12
N ASN A 1150 -12.56 -75.49 44.43
CA ASN A 1150 -13.11 -74.26 45.01
C ASN A 1150 -14.11 -74.55 46.14
N ALA A 1151 -14.97 -75.56 46.02
CA ALA A 1151 -15.85 -75.98 47.10
C ALA A 1151 -15.05 -76.38 48.36
N VAL A 1152 -14.04 -77.24 48.23
CA VAL A 1152 -13.16 -77.63 49.36
C VAL A 1152 -12.36 -76.43 49.90
N LYS A 1153 -11.95 -75.49 49.05
CA LYS A 1153 -11.22 -74.28 49.44
C LYS A 1153 -12.06 -73.31 50.27
N PHE A 1154 -13.29 -73.04 49.85
CA PHE A 1154 -14.15 -72.01 50.47
C PHE A 1154 -15.13 -72.54 51.53
N THR A 1155 -15.43 -73.84 51.55
CA THR A 1155 -16.13 -74.47 52.68
C THR A 1155 -15.27 -74.43 53.95
N PRO A 1156 -15.82 -74.02 55.11
CA PRO A 1156 -15.11 -74.00 56.39
C PRO A 1156 -14.85 -75.41 56.94
N GLU A 1157 -13.98 -75.50 57.94
CA GLU A 1157 -13.62 -76.76 58.60
C GLU A 1157 -14.87 -77.44 59.23
N GLY A 1158 -14.98 -78.77 59.08
CA GLY A 1158 -16.15 -79.53 59.53
C GLY A 1158 -17.42 -79.34 58.68
N GLY A 1159 -17.36 -78.63 57.56
CA GLY A 1159 -18.49 -78.43 56.65
C GLY A 1159 -18.88 -79.67 55.82
N ARG A 1160 -19.91 -79.52 54.97
CA ARG A 1160 -20.34 -80.54 54.01
C ARG A 1160 -20.37 -79.96 52.60
N ILE A 1161 -19.97 -80.78 51.63
CA ILE A 1161 -20.12 -80.57 50.18
C ILE A 1161 -21.02 -81.68 49.65
N GLU A 1162 -21.95 -81.33 48.78
CA GLU A 1162 -22.89 -82.25 48.15
C GLU A 1162 -22.81 -82.08 46.62
N VAL A 1163 -22.73 -83.20 45.89
CA VAL A 1163 -22.64 -83.24 44.42
C VAL A 1163 -23.73 -84.17 43.91
N THR A 1164 -24.61 -83.69 43.02
CA THR A 1164 -25.77 -84.48 42.60
C THR A 1164 -25.89 -84.55 41.08
N LEU A 1165 -25.45 -85.66 40.49
CA LEU A 1165 -25.56 -85.90 39.06
C LEU A 1165 -26.95 -86.45 38.74
N LYS A 1166 -27.73 -85.72 37.92
CA LYS A 1166 -29.11 -86.06 37.52
C LYS A 1166 -29.34 -85.84 36.03
N ARG A 1167 -30.38 -86.46 35.48
CA ARG A 1167 -30.84 -86.17 34.12
C ARG A 1167 -32.07 -85.26 34.13
N VAL A 1168 -31.99 -84.15 33.41
CA VAL A 1168 -33.11 -83.24 33.16
C VAL A 1168 -33.34 -83.20 31.65
N ASP A 1169 -34.48 -83.74 31.20
CA ASP A 1169 -34.86 -83.89 29.79
C ASP A 1169 -33.78 -84.56 28.90
N SER A 1170 -33.06 -83.73 28.14
CA SER A 1170 -31.99 -84.09 27.20
C SER A 1170 -30.59 -83.75 27.71
N GLN A 1171 -30.47 -83.20 28.91
CA GLN A 1171 -29.23 -82.72 29.52
C GLN A 1171 -28.87 -83.52 30.78
N ALA A 1172 -27.60 -83.45 31.17
CA ALA A 1172 -27.10 -83.92 32.46
C ALA A 1172 -26.74 -82.70 33.32
N GLU A 1173 -27.23 -82.70 34.55
CA GLU A 1173 -27.01 -81.67 35.58
C GLU A 1173 -26.10 -82.27 36.67
N ILE A 1174 -25.17 -81.47 37.23
CA ILE A 1174 -24.11 -81.90 38.17
C ILE A 1174 -24.01 -80.92 39.34
#